data_AF-A0A8J4E6G8-F1
#
_entry.id   AF-A0A8J4E6G8-F1
#
_cell.length_a   1.000
_cell.length_b   1.000
_cell.length_c   1.000
_cell.angle_alpha   90.00
_cell.angle_beta   90.00
_cell.angle_gamma   90.00
#
_symmetry.space_group_name_H-M   'P 1'
#
loop_
_entity.id
_entity.type
_entity.pdbx_description
1 polymer ?
#
loop_
_entity_poly.entity_id
_entity_poly.type
_entity_poly.pdbx_seq_one_letter_code
_entity_poly.pdbx_strand_id
1 'polypeptide(L)'
;MPAANDPIELPGTGWRIWPDALLRTTGFPADGLQRLAAPDAAAAADAHLAGALDEAGFTDAFAKAAADASRELYEIAGDPRFVEAITWQNTNVLHALDGLRADGPDGRRNYKRRNREEIVARYWQRYCAKNDTIGFFGPMCWVTIDGAGPAVSGGPGPGFLTDRRVYLERWALAAYAERLAADPRVRPWLPVVLEPHLLLCGREVRRPVHPPLPLSAAEAAALAALPRPRRAVDLADDLVADAGSGLRKPADVYLLLDRLVERGILRWGADLPMDLSAGTVLRAVVEDVGDPALRRECVDGLDRLEAARDAVAAAAGEPAELRAALAALDGEFAAVVGTTLRHGAGETYAGRALCHEDTVRDLNITFGGDLLAAIAPALDILLRAARWLTAAIAEAYESAFRQVYEDLCDDLGTREVPFGDLRYLAYGLLFGADRPVSAVTEELARRWAGVFDLADVAPGTRRLTVASADLVERVGAAFPADRPGWSYGRLHSPDLQIAAPSLAALARGEFTVVLGELHAACLTCSSAIWMTSHPDPEALRRTVDRDLGAGRVKSLFPENFPRLTARIADLAWSDRTWQLAYEPAPGADPDRLIPATALTVSDVDGRLVARRADGATWPLIELFGEFLSIHASDAFKLVSAGAHTPRITVDRFTVARETWRCTVGETGLAAAKGYQGLYLAARRWRAALGLPERVFVRLGTEIKPTYLDFTSPALVSSFGNMVRRARADGGDDVSVVLTELLPTPEDTWVPDADGRRYYSELRMTIRDPVAAPGSLPEPGERGQR
;
A
#
# COMPACT_ATOMS: atom_id res chain seq x y z
N MET A 1 -22.95 28.87 3.56
CA MET A 1 -22.47 27.83 2.62
C MET A 1 -21.77 26.79 3.48
N PRO A 2 -22.05 25.49 3.33
CA PRO A 2 -21.23 24.47 4.02
C PRO A 2 -19.77 24.70 3.63
N ALA A 3 -18.85 24.51 4.57
CA ALA A 3 -17.43 24.54 4.24
C ALA A 3 -17.18 23.44 3.18
N ALA A 4 -16.28 23.68 2.23
CA ALA A 4 -16.06 22.82 1.05
C ALA A 4 -15.76 21.33 1.34
N ASN A 5 -15.67 20.92 2.62
CA ASN A 5 -15.22 19.60 3.08
C ASN A 5 -16.20 18.89 4.05
N ASP A 6 -17.46 19.31 4.13
CA ASP A 6 -18.44 18.60 4.97
C ASP A 6 -18.78 17.22 4.38
N PRO A 7 -18.85 16.14 5.20
CA PRO A 7 -19.15 14.81 4.71
C PRO A 7 -20.56 14.72 4.11
N ILE A 8 -20.66 14.06 2.96
CA ILE A 8 -21.89 13.85 2.22
C ILE A 8 -22.62 12.62 2.78
N GLU A 9 -23.95 12.63 2.84
CA GLU A 9 -24.69 11.43 3.22
C GLU A 9 -24.61 10.37 2.12
N LEU A 10 -24.29 9.12 2.50
CA LEU A 10 -24.56 7.98 1.63
C LEU A 10 -26.08 7.71 1.69
N PRO A 11 -26.83 7.95 0.60
CA PRO A 11 -28.29 8.09 0.66
C PRO A 11 -29.00 6.91 1.34
N GLY A 12 -29.77 7.18 2.41
CA GLY A 12 -30.62 6.19 3.07
C GLY A 12 -29.92 5.26 4.08
N THR A 13 -28.64 5.50 4.41
CA THR A 13 -27.83 4.55 5.21
C THR A 13 -27.21 5.15 6.49
N GLY A 14 -27.21 6.47 6.64
CA GLY A 14 -26.57 7.19 7.76
C GLY A 14 -25.05 7.29 7.68
N TRP A 15 -24.38 6.49 6.84
CA TRP A 15 -22.96 6.60 6.55
C TRP A 15 -22.63 7.93 5.87
N ARG A 16 -21.40 8.40 6.08
CA ARG A 16 -20.93 9.67 5.53
C ARG A 16 -19.74 9.46 4.61
N ILE A 17 -19.68 10.16 3.49
CA ILE A 17 -18.63 10.05 2.48
C ILE A 17 -17.81 11.33 2.50
N TRP A 18 -16.49 11.23 2.39
CA TRP A 18 -15.66 12.41 2.20
C TRP A 18 -15.85 12.98 0.78
N PRO A 19 -15.85 14.32 0.63
CA PRO A 19 -16.00 14.94 -0.68
C PRO A 19 -14.76 14.72 -1.58
N ASP A 20 -13.60 14.44 -1.00
CA ASP A 20 -12.40 14.07 -1.74
C ASP A 20 -12.31 12.54 -1.89
N ALA A 21 -12.12 12.08 -3.13
CA ALA A 21 -11.87 10.68 -3.46
C ALA A 21 -10.71 10.57 -4.46
N LEU A 22 -10.21 9.34 -4.63
CA LEU A 22 -9.08 9.04 -5.52
C LEU A 22 -9.56 8.22 -6.71
N LEU A 23 -9.22 8.61 -7.92
CA LEU A 23 -9.41 7.79 -9.11
C LEU A 23 -8.04 7.37 -9.65
N ARG A 24 -7.78 6.06 -9.65
CA ARG A 24 -6.54 5.48 -10.20
C ARG A 24 -6.83 4.93 -11.59
N THR A 25 -5.97 5.19 -12.58
CA THR A 25 -6.15 4.65 -13.93
C THR A 25 -4.99 3.77 -14.36
N THR A 26 -5.19 2.93 -15.38
CA THR A 26 -4.06 2.38 -16.13
C THR A 26 -3.32 3.50 -16.85
N GLY A 27 -2.04 3.27 -17.14
CA GLY A 27 -1.21 4.13 -17.97
C GLY A 27 -1.43 3.97 -19.47
N PHE A 28 -1.86 2.77 -19.86
CA PHE A 28 -2.07 2.36 -21.24
C PHE A 28 -3.54 2.00 -21.45
N PRO A 29 -4.07 2.22 -22.65
CA PRO A 29 -5.49 2.08 -22.92
C PRO A 29 -5.91 0.60 -22.87
N ALA A 30 -7.17 0.36 -22.52
CA ALA A 30 -7.71 -0.97 -22.27
C ALA A 30 -7.74 -1.86 -23.54
N ASP A 31 -7.91 -1.24 -24.71
CA ASP A 31 -7.84 -1.89 -26.02
C ASP A 31 -6.43 -2.42 -26.34
N GLY A 32 -5.40 -1.95 -25.64
CA GLY A 32 -4.05 -2.51 -25.69
C GLY A 32 -4.01 -4.00 -25.38
N LEU A 33 -4.94 -4.52 -24.57
CA LEU A 33 -5.06 -5.96 -24.29
C LEU A 33 -5.47 -6.77 -25.52
N GLN A 34 -6.19 -6.17 -26.47
CA GLN A 34 -6.67 -6.86 -27.67
C GLN A 34 -5.55 -7.09 -28.70
N ARG A 35 -4.43 -6.36 -28.62
CA ARG A 35 -3.30 -6.47 -29.56
C ARG A 35 -2.67 -7.87 -29.62
N LEU A 36 -2.80 -8.65 -28.56
CA LEU A 36 -2.25 -10.02 -28.50
C LEU A 36 -3.34 -11.11 -28.59
N ALA A 37 -4.61 -10.73 -28.75
CA ALA A 37 -5.71 -11.68 -28.88
C ALA A 37 -5.68 -12.35 -30.26
N ALA A 38 -6.04 -13.63 -30.33
CA ALA A 38 -6.11 -14.38 -31.59
C ALA A 38 -7.36 -15.29 -31.63
N PRO A 39 -8.57 -14.71 -31.73
CA PRO A 39 -9.82 -15.46 -31.69
C PRO A 39 -9.91 -16.54 -32.78
N ASP A 40 -9.36 -16.29 -33.97
CA ASP A 40 -9.33 -17.29 -35.05
C ASP A 40 -8.50 -18.52 -34.68
N ALA A 41 -7.36 -18.34 -34.00
CA ALA A 41 -6.54 -19.46 -33.53
C ALA A 41 -7.21 -20.23 -32.39
N ALA A 42 -7.96 -19.53 -31.53
CA ALA A 42 -8.79 -20.17 -30.51
C ALA A 42 -9.90 -21.02 -31.13
N ALA A 43 -10.64 -20.46 -32.10
CA ALA A 43 -11.68 -21.18 -32.82
C ALA A 43 -11.14 -22.41 -33.57
N ALA A 44 -9.99 -22.27 -34.24
CA ALA A 44 -9.33 -23.39 -34.92
C ALA A 44 -8.88 -24.48 -33.94
N ALA A 45 -8.32 -24.09 -32.78
CA ALA A 45 -7.92 -25.03 -31.74
C ALA A 45 -9.13 -25.79 -31.15
N ASP A 46 -10.22 -25.08 -30.87
CA ASP A 46 -11.44 -25.68 -30.32
C ASP A 46 -12.11 -26.61 -31.35
N ALA A 47 -12.15 -26.22 -32.63
CA ALA A 47 -12.62 -27.09 -33.72
C ALA A 47 -11.75 -28.34 -33.89
N HIS A 48 -10.43 -28.21 -33.77
CA HIS A 48 -9.52 -29.34 -33.81
C HIS A 48 -9.71 -30.30 -32.63
N LEU A 49 -9.84 -29.76 -31.41
CA LEU A 49 -10.12 -30.56 -30.22
C LEU A 49 -11.47 -31.28 -30.29
N ALA A 50 -12.45 -30.72 -31.01
CA ALA A 50 -13.75 -31.34 -31.29
C ALA A 50 -13.73 -32.31 -32.49
N GLY A 51 -12.61 -32.44 -33.20
CA GLY A 51 -12.49 -33.29 -34.40
C GLY A 51 -13.11 -32.71 -35.68
N ALA A 52 -13.47 -31.41 -35.67
CA ALA A 52 -14.05 -30.70 -36.81
C ALA A 52 -12.99 -30.02 -37.72
N LEU A 53 -11.74 -29.94 -37.28
CA LEU A 53 -10.60 -29.43 -38.04
C LEU A 53 -9.42 -30.39 -37.91
N ASP A 54 -8.71 -30.64 -39.01
CA ASP A 54 -7.53 -31.48 -38.98
C ASP A 54 -6.32 -30.76 -38.33
N GLU A 55 -5.28 -31.53 -38.03
CA GLU A 55 -4.08 -31.00 -37.37
C GLU A 55 -3.35 -29.95 -38.24
N ALA A 56 -3.42 -30.10 -39.57
CA ALA A 56 -2.82 -29.16 -40.51
C ALA A 56 -3.51 -27.80 -40.45
N GLY A 57 -4.85 -27.76 -40.51
CA GLY A 57 -5.62 -26.52 -40.42
C GLY A 57 -5.42 -25.79 -39.10
N PHE A 58 -5.36 -26.51 -37.98
CA PHE A 58 -5.00 -25.90 -36.69
C PHE A 58 -3.57 -25.36 -36.69
N THR A 59 -2.62 -26.14 -37.21
CA THR A 59 -1.20 -25.77 -37.24
C THR A 59 -0.97 -24.48 -38.02
N ASP A 60 -1.64 -24.32 -39.17
CA ASP A 60 -1.55 -23.11 -39.99
C ASP A 60 -2.15 -21.89 -39.27
N ALA A 61 -3.34 -22.03 -38.68
CA ALA A 61 -3.98 -20.96 -37.91
C ALA A 61 -3.14 -20.53 -36.71
N PHE A 62 -2.56 -21.49 -35.98
CA PHE A 62 -1.68 -21.23 -34.85
C PHE A 62 -0.36 -20.56 -35.28
N ALA A 63 0.26 -21.03 -36.37
CA ALA A 63 1.50 -20.46 -36.87
C ALA A 63 1.31 -19.00 -37.30
N LYS A 64 0.19 -18.69 -37.98
CA LYS A 64 -0.21 -17.32 -38.32
C LYS A 64 -0.34 -16.46 -37.06
N ALA A 65 -1.15 -16.88 -36.08
CA ALA A 65 -1.35 -16.13 -34.84
C ALA A 65 -0.06 -15.92 -34.04
N ALA A 66 0.84 -16.91 -34.02
CA ALA A 66 2.15 -16.79 -33.37
C ALA A 66 3.06 -15.77 -34.09
N ALA A 67 3.01 -15.69 -35.42
CA ALA A 67 3.77 -14.71 -36.19
C ALA A 67 3.19 -13.30 -36.01
N ASP A 68 1.87 -13.15 -36.02
CA ASP A 68 1.18 -11.88 -35.78
C ASP A 68 1.49 -11.34 -34.38
N ALA A 69 1.37 -12.16 -33.34
CA ALA A 69 1.73 -11.77 -31.97
C ALA A 69 3.22 -11.37 -31.84
N SER A 70 4.12 -12.04 -32.56
CA SER A 70 5.55 -11.69 -32.59
C SER A 70 5.79 -10.30 -33.23
N ARG A 71 5.06 -9.96 -34.30
CA ARG A 71 5.12 -8.62 -34.90
C ARG A 71 4.54 -7.55 -33.97
N GLU A 72 3.42 -7.82 -33.32
CA GLU A 72 2.83 -6.89 -32.34
C GLU A 72 3.77 -6.63 -31.17
N LEU A 73 4.44 -7.66 -30.64
CA LEU A 73 5.42 -7.50 -29.57
C LEU A 73 6.68 -6.74 -30.03
N TYR A 74 7.05 -6.84 -31.30
CA TYR A 74 8.11 -6.02 -31.88
C TYR A 74 7.70 -4.53 -31.93
N GLU A 75 6.46 -4.23 -32.32
CA GLU A 75 5.93 -2.85 -32.32
C GLU A 75 5.81 -2.30 -30.90
N ILE A 76 5.26 -3.07 -29.96
CA ILE A 76 5.18 -2.68 -28.54
C ILE A 76 6.57 -2.37 -27.97
N ALA A 77 7.58 -3.20 -28.28
CA ALA A 77 8.95 -2.99 -27.82
C ALA A 77 9.59 -1.69 -28.36
N GLY A 78 9.02 -1.08 -29.40
CA GLY A 78 9.46 0.18 -29.97
C GLY A 78 8.59 1.39 -29.60
N ASP A 79 7.48 1.18 -28.88
CA ASP A 79 6.59 2.27 -28.44
C ASP A 79 7.34 3.14 -27.40
N PRO A 80 7.55 4.45 -27.67
CA PRO A 80 8.32 5.33 -26.78
C PRO A 80 7.78 5.37 -25.36
N ARG A 81 6.44 5.38 -25.17
CA ARG A 81 5.84 5.37 -23.84
C ARG A 81 6.08 4.04 -23.14
N PHE A 82 6.03 2.92 -23.87
CA PHE A 82 6.35 1.62 -23.28
C PHE A 82 7.82 1.53 -22.86
N VAL A 83 8.74 2.01 -23.69
CA VAL A 83 10.17 2.07 -23.37
C VAL A 83 10.40 2.96 -22.15
N GLU A 84 9.76 4.13 -22.06
CA GLU A 84 9.85 5.03 -20.91
C GLU A 84 9.36 4.35 -19.62
N ALA A 85 8.19 3.71 -19.65
CA ALA A 85 7.61 3.03 -18.50
C ALA A 85 8.53 1.90 -18.00
N ILE A 86 9.14 1.14 -18.91
CA ILE A 86 10.13 0.11 -18.56
C ILE A 86 11.41 0.72 -18.01
N THR A 87 11.88 1.83 -18.55
CA THR A 87 13.09 2.52 -18.06
C THR A 87 12.91 2.97 -16.61
N TRP A 88 11.74 3.54 -16.27
CA TRP A 88 11.38 3.88 -14.89
C TRP A 88 11.28 2.63 -13.99
N GLN A 89 10.56 1.59 -14.45
CA GLN A 89 10.25 0.46 -13.58
C GLN A 89 11.44 -0.50 -13.38
N ASN A 90 12.17 -0.82 -14.44
CA ASN A 90 13.19 -1.86 -14.43
C ASN A 90 14.15 -1.80 -15.63
N THR A 91 15.26 -1.06 -15.48
CA THR A 91 16.29 -0.96 -16.52
C THR A 91 16.93 -2.30 -16.91
N ASN A 92 16.91 -3.32 -16.03
CA ASN A 92 17.46 -4.64 -16.35
C ASN A 92 16.70 -5.37 -17.45
N VAL A 93 15.44 -5.00 -17.76
CA VAL A 93 14.68 -5.66 -18.82
C VAL A 93 14.75 -4.95 -20.17
N LEU A 94 15.39 -3.78 -20.26
CA LEU A 94 15.56 -3.03 -21.51
C LEU A 94 16.27 -3.85 -22.59
N HIS A 95 17.19 -4.74 -22.21
CA HIS A 95 17.85 -5.66 -23.14
C HIS A 95 16.88 -6.58 -23.92
N ALA A 96 15.68 -6.82 -23.37
CA ALA A 96 14.65 -7.60 -24.05
C ALA A 96 14.00 -6.79 -25.18
N LEU A 97 13.72 -5.51 -24.93
CA LEU A 97 13.17 -4.57 -25.91
C LEU A 97 14.19 -4.32 -27.01
N ASP A 98 15.40 -3.88 -26.65
CA ASP A 98 16.53 -3.63 -27.56
C ASP A 98 16.80 -4.87 -28.43
N GLY A 99 16.76 -6.06 -27.80
CA GLY A 99 16.96 -7.32 -28.46
C GLY A 99 15.88 -7.68 -29.49
N LEU A 100 14.60 -7.42 -29.20
CA LEU A 100 13.52 -7.63 -30.17
C LEU A 100 13.62 -6.64 -31.33
N ARG A 101 13.93 -5.37 -31.04
CA ARG A 101 14.11 -4.34 -32.06
C ARG A 101 15.26 -4.68 -32.99
N ALA A 102 16.37 -5.19 -32.46
CA ALA A 102 17.52 -5.64 -33.26
C ALA A 102 17.22 -6.89 -34.10
N ASP A 103 16.39 -7.83 -33.61
CA ASP A 103 16.03 -9.04 -34.36
C ASP A 103 15.09 -8.73 -35.55
N GLY A 104 14.42 -7.58 -35.57
CA GLY A 104 13.45 -7.16 -36.61
C GLY A 104 12.07 -7.81 -36.46
N PRO A 105 11.05 -7.34 -37.22
CA PRO A 105 9.67 -7.81 -37.08
C PRO A 105 9.53 -9.30 -37.45
N ASP A 106 10.25 -9.77 -38.46
CA ASP A 106 10.18 -11.16 -38.97
C ASP A 106 11.38 -12.04 -38.55
N GLY A 107 12.14 -11.61 -37.52
CA GLY A 107 13.28 -12.38 -37.03
C GLY A 107 12.91 -13.78 -36.53
N ARG A 108 13.82 -14.74 -36.70
CA ARG A 108 13.56 -16.16 -36.39
C ARG A 108 13.17 -16.36 -34.93
N ARG A 109 12.01 -16.98 -34.69
CA ARG A 109 11.45 -17.25 -33.36
C ARG A 109 12.12 -18.41 -32.61
N ASN A 110 13.39 -18.21 -32.26
CA ASN A 110 14.18 -19.11 -31.42
C ASN A 110 13.85 -18.93 -29.92
N TYR A 111 14.48 -19.73 -29.05
CA TYR A 111 14.28 -19.65 -27.59
C TYR A 111 14.55 -18.25 -27.01
N LYS A 112 15.62 -17.59 -27.45
CA LYS A 112 16.01 -16.27 -26.96
C LYS A 112 14.96 -15.22 -27.31
N ARG A 113 14.47 -15.21 -28.55
CA ARG A 113 13.39 -14.30 -28.99
C ARG A 113 12.11 -14.53 -28.19
N ARG A 114 11.70 -15.79 -28.00
CA ARG A 114 10.51 -16.12 -27.18
C ARG A 114 10.61 -15.61 -25.74
N ASN A 115 11.77 -15.76 -25.11
CA ASN A 115 11.97 -15.24 -23.75
C ASN A 115 11.82 -13.71 -23.70
N ARG A 116 12.31 -12.98 -24.71
CA ARG A 116 12.13 -11.53 -24.81
C ARG A 116 10.66 -11.15 -25.06
N GLU A 117 9.98 -11.85 -25.97
CA GLU A 117 8.55 -11.71 -26.25
C GLU A 117 7.71 -11.89 -24.97
N GLU A 118 7.99 -12.92 -24.17
CA GLU A 118 7.30 -13.18 -22.90
C GLU A 118 7.50 -12.07 -21.87
N ILE A 119 8.68 -11.46 -21.82
CA ILE A 119 8.96 -10.30 -20.96
C ILE A 119 8.10 -9.10 -21.40
N VAL A 120 8.14 -8.76 -22.69
CA VAL A 120 7.36 -7.63 -23.24
C VAL A 120 5.87 -7.83 -23.03
N ALA A 121 5.35 -9.02 -23.37
CA ALA A 121 3.93 -9.35 -23.21
C ALA A 121 3.47 -9.17 -21.74
N ARG A 122 4.28 -9.61 -20.77
CA ARG A 122 3.94 -9.51 -19.34
C ARG A 122 3.88 -8.08 -18.84
N TYR A 123 4.79 -7.19 -19.26
CA TYR A 123 4.71 -5.78 -18.87
C TYR A 123 3.58 -5.05 -19.61
N TRP A 124 3.40 -5.33 -20.91
CA TRP A 124 2.33 -4.74 -21.70
C TRP A 124 0.95 -5.01 -21.10
N GLN A 125 0.63 -6.29 -20.80
CA GLN A 125 -0.65 -6.62 -20.15
C GLN A 125 -0.80 -5.97 -18.79
N ARG A 126 0.28 -5.89 -18.00
CA ARG A 126 0.25 -5.25 -16.68
C ARG A 126 -0.17 -3.79 -16.81
N TYR A 127 0.46 -3.05 -17.72
CA TYR A 127 0.22 -1.63 -17.90
C TYR A 127 -1.14 -1.31 -18.53
N CYS A 128 -1.73 -2.27 -19.26
CA CYS A 128 -3.06 -2.12 -19.86
C CYS A 128 -4.20 -2.64 -18.96
N ALA A 129 -3.94 -3.51 -17.98
CA ALA A 129 -5.00 -4.19 -17.21
C ALA A 129 -5.01 -3.86 -15.71
N LYS A 130 -3.95 -3.26 -15.14
CA LYS A 130 -3.85 -3.07 -13.69
C LYS A 130 -3.71 -1.60 -13.30
N ASN A 131 -4.57 -1.17 -12.38
CA ASN A 131 -4.56 0.14 -11.73
C ASN A 131 -3.48 0.22 -10.62
N ASP A 132 -2.30 -0.34 -10.88
CA ASP A 132 -1.14 -0.18 -10.01
C ASP A 132 -0.72 1.30 -10.05
N THR A 133 -0.54 1.95 -8.90
CA THR A 133 -0.08 3.35 -8.91
C THR A 133 1.44 3.41 -8.99
N ILE A 134 1.95 3.74 -10.18
CA ILE A 134 3.38 3.71 -10.50
C ILE A 134 3.72 4.61 -11.69
N GLY A 135 4.26 5.80 -11.43
CA GLY A 135 4.60 6.79 -12.45
C GLY A 135 3.43 7.13 -13.38
N PHE A 136 3.74 7.62 -14.59
CA PHE A 136 2.70 7.92 -15.59
C PHE A 136 1.98 6.69 -16.14
N PHE A 137 2.53 5.50 -15.94
CA PHE A 137 1.95 4.26 -16.45
C PHE A 137 0.97 3.60 -15.44
N GLY A 138 0.70 4.32 -14.36
CA GLY A 138 -0.34 4.07 -13.39
C GLY A 138 -0.66 5.34 -12.61
N PRO A 139 -1.17 6.39 -13.30
CA PRO A 139 -1.34 7.71 -12.70
C PRO A 139 -2.57 7.74 -11.78
N MET A 140 -2.62 8.74 -10.91
CA MET A 140 -3.75 8.97 -10.00
C MET A 140 -4.39 10.33 -10.24
N CYS A 141 -5.61 10.51 -9.76
CA CYS A 141 -6.35 11.76 -9.84
C CYS A 141 -7.13 11.96 -8.55
N TRP A 142 -7.10 13.16 -7.98
CA TRP A 142 -8.08 13.56 -6.97
C TRP A 142 -9.38 13.96 -7.68
N VAL A 143 -10.49 13.35 -7.28
CA VAL A 143 -11.82 13.59 -7.82
C VAL A 143 -12.75 14.07 -6.71
N THR A 144 -13.80 14.76 -7.11
CA THR A 144 -14.79 15.28 -6.16
C THR A 144 -16.01 14.37 -6.12
N ILE A 145 -16.54 14.15 -4.93
CA ILE A 145 -17.88 13.62 -4.69
C ILE A 145 -18.79 14.81 -4.42
N ASP A 146 -19.88 14.92 -5.17
CA ASP A 146 -20.97 15.85 -4.91
C ASP A 146 -22.23 15.05 -4.57
N GLY A 147 -22.89 15.39 -3.47
CA GLY A 147 -24.15 14.75 -3.10
C GLY A 147 -25.31 15.08 -4.04
N ALA A 148 -25.15 16.12 -4.88
CA ALA A 148 -26.10 16.54 -5.88
C ALA A 148 -25.64 16.16 -7.30
N GLY A 149 -26.57 16.19 -8.25
CA GLY A 149 -26.25 16.07 -9.68
C GLY A 149 -26.20 14.65 -10.24
N PRO A 150 -25.80 14.52 -11.52
CA PRO A 150 -25.83 13.26 -12.27
C PRO A 150 -24.77 12.28 -11.77
N ALA A 151 -24.81 11.02 -12.22
CA ALA A 151 -23.89 9.98 -11.75
C ALA A 151 -22.40 10.35 -11.94
N VAL A 152 -22.08 11.06 -13.02
CA VAL A 152 -20.76 11.63 -13.26
C VAL A 152 -20.87 12.91 -14.10
N SER A 153 -19.97 13.86 -13.87
CA SER A 153 -19.76 15.03 -14.74
C SER A 153 -18.26 15.33 -14.88
N GLY A 154 -17.92 16.14 -15.88
CA GLY A 154 -16.53 16.50 -16.20
C GLY A 154 -15.98 15.74 -17.40
N GLY A 155 -14.66 15.59 -17.49
CA GLY A 155 -13.99 14.98 -18.63
C GLY A 155 -12.46 15.06 -18.57
N PRO A 156 -11.77 14.58 -19.61
CA PRO A 156 -10.32 14.65 -19.70
C PRO A 156 -9.88 16.10 -19.93
N GLY A 157 -8.72 16.46 -19.40
CA GLY A 157 -8.05 17.70 -19.79
C GLY A 157 -7.34 17.55 -21.15
N PRO A 158 -6.61 18.59 -21.60
CA PRO A 158 -5.94 18.60 -22.89
C PRO A 158 -4.71 17.66 -22.96
N GLY A 159 -4.15 17.26 -21.82
CA GLY A 159 -2.99 16.37 -21.72
C GLY A 159 -3.33 14.99 -21.19
N PHE A 160 -2.29 14.16 -21.00
CA PHE A 160 -2.42 12.89 -20.28
C PHE A 160 -2.19 13.06 -18.77
N LEU A 161 -1.26 13.94 -18.39
CA LEU A 161 -0.89 14.24 -17.01
C LEU A 161 -0.92 15.75 -16.78
N THR A 162 -1.29 16.18 -15.58
CA THR A 162 -1.13 17.57 -15.12
C THR A 162 0.18 17.79 -14.36
N ASP A 163 0.76 16.73 -13.79
CA ASP A 163 1.91 16.84 -12.90
C ASP A 163 2.76 15.57 -12.89
N ARG A 164 4.08 15.73 -12.74
CA ARG A 164 5.09 14.67 -12.63
C ARG A 164 6.09 15.08 -11.56
N ARG A 165 6.29 14.23 -10.56
CA ARG A 165 7.19 14.52 -9.44
C ARG A 165 8.16 13.38 -9.23
N VAL A 166 9.43 13.73 -9.13
CA VAL A 166 10.50 12.77 -8.85
C VAL A 166 11.05 13.03 -7.45
N TYR A 167 11.12 11.97 -6.65
CA TYR A 167 11.64 12.00 -5.29
C TYR A 167 12.86 11.08 -5.19
N LEU A 168 13.90 11.52 -4.47
CA LEU A 168 14.94 10.61 -4.01
C LEU A 168 14.35 9.62 -3.00
N GLU A 169 14.75 8.36 -3.08
CA GLU A 169 14.36 7.36 -2.09
C GLU A 169 14.97 7.68 -0.72
N ARG A 170 14.21 7.51 0.36
CA ARG A 170 14.67 7.77 1.73
C ARG A 170 15.93 6.99 2.08
N TRP A 171 16.07 5.75 1.59
CA TRP A 171 17.28 4.95 1.84
C TRP A 171 18.53 5.57 1.19
N ALA A 172 18.40 6.26 0.05
CA ALA A 172 19.52 6.93 -0.60
C ALA A 172 19.97 8.15 0.22
N LEU A 173 19.00 8.90 0.76
CA LEU A 173 19.25 10.01 1.68
C LEU A 173 19.88 9.52 2.99
N ALA A 174 19.39 8.41 3.53
CA ALA A 174 19.95 7.78 4.73
C ALA A 174 21.40 7.34 4.51
N ALA A 175 21.72 6.72 3.37
CA ALA A 175 23.09 6.35 3.04
C ALA A 175 24.04 7.57 2.97
N TYR A 176 23.56 8.70 2.43
CA TYR A 176 24.33 9.94 2.47
C TYR A 176 24.51 10.47 3.90
N ALA A 177 23.45 10.47 4.71
CA ALA A 177 23.51 10.86 6.11
C ALA A 177 24.47 9.98 6.93
N GLU A 178 24.49 8.67 6.69
CA GLU A 178 25.44 7.72 7.30
C GLU A 178 26.89 8.04 6.89
N ARG A 179 27.11 8.36 5.61
CA ARG A 179 28.42 8.81 5.12
C ARG A 179 28.90 10.09 5.82
N LEU A 180 27.99 11.03 6.11
CA LEU A 180 28.30 12.23 6.89
C LEU A 180 28.62 11.87 8.36
N ALA A 181 27.83 11.00 8.99
CA ALA A 181 28.05 10.55 10.36
C ALA A 181 29.36 9.76 10.55
N ALA A 182 29.87 9.15 9.48
CA ALA A 182 31.17 8.48 9.46
C ALA A 182 32.37 9.44 9.38
N ASP A 183 32.19 10.70 8.95
CA ASP A 183 33.28 11.70 8.93
C ASP A 183 33.43 12.35 10.31
N PRO A 184 34.55 12.14 11.03
CA PRO A 184 34.75 12.71 12.37
C PRO A 184 34.74 14.24 12.41
N ARG A 185 34.94 14.91 11.27
CA ARG A 185 34.86 16.37 11.15
C ARG A 185 33.42 16.86 11.15
N VAL A 186 32.51 16.05 10.60
CA VAL A 186 31.08 16.39 10.44
C VAL A 186 30.25 15.87 11.61
N ARG A 187 30.54 14.67 12.11
CA ARG A 187 29.79 13.99 13.19
C ARG A 187 29.48 14.89 14.40
N PRO A 188 30.39 15.75 14.92
CA PRO A 188 30.08 16.68 16.00
C PRO A 188 28.94 17.68 15.71
N TRP A 189 28.71 18.00 14.45
CA TRP A 189 27.63 18.91 14.02
C TRP A 189 26.28 18.20 13.87
N LEU A 190 26.27 16.86 13.86
CA LEU A 190 25.02 16.10 13.72
C LEU A 190 24.24 16.05 15.05
N PRO A 191 22.90 15.96 14.98
CA PRO A 191 22.10 15.91 16.17
C PRO A 191 22.28 14.61 16.95
N VAL A 192 22.11 14.72 18.26
CA VAL A 192 22.07 13.63 19.23
C VAL A 192 20.68 13.61 19.85
N VAL A 193 20.07 12.42 19.90
CA VAL A 193 18.68 12.24 20.31
C VAL A 193 18.57 11.04 21.25
N LEU A 194 17.80 11.16 22.33
CA LEU A 194 17.40 10.00 23.14
C LEU A 194 16.49 9.09 22.30
N GLU A 195 16.76 7.78 22.30
CA GLU A 195 15.90 6.83 21.60
C GLU A 195 14.44 6.97 22.08
N PRO A 196 13.45 7.15 21.18
CA PRO A 196 12.19 7.80 21.54
C PRO A 196 11.26 6.93 22.40
N HIS A 197 11.51 5.62 22.46
CA HIS A 197 10.77 4.68 23.30
C HIS A 197 11.27 4.67 24.76
N LEU A 198 12.41 5.32 25.04
CA LEU A 198 13.04 5.38 26.36
C LEU A 198 12.59 6.61 27.16
N LEU A 199 12.72 6.51 28.48
CA LEU A 199 12.42 7.62 29.38
C LEU A 199 13.53 7.79 30.42
N LEU A 200 14.08 9.00 30.50
CA LEU A 200 14.98 9.39 31.59
C LEU A 200 14.17 9.69 32.85
N CYS A 201 14.49 9.01 33.94
CA CYS A 201 13.90 9.21 35.27
C CYS A 201 15.01 9.47 36.28
N GLY A 202 15.30 10.75 36.56
CA GLY A 202 16.39 11.13 37.45
C GLY A 202 17.74 10.67 36.90
N ARG A 203 18.33 9.63 37.53
CA ARG A 203 19.63 9.05 37.13
C ARG A 203 19.51 7.64 36.56
N GLU A 204 18.35 7.30 36.01
CA GLU A 204 18.12 6.01 35.39
C GLU A 204 17.37 6.17 34.06
N VAL A 205 17.64 5.27 33.11
CA VAL A 205 16.83 5.15 31.88
C VAL A 205 15.89 3.96 32.04
N ARG A 206 14.59 4.21 31.88
CA ARG A 206 13.59 3.16 31.75
C ARG A 206 13.59 2.61 30.33
N ARG A 207 13.55 1.30 30.21
CA ARG A 207 13.57 0.54 28.96
C ARG A 207 12.44 -0.50 29.02
N PRO A 208 11.74 -0.80 27.90
CA PRO A 208 10.78 -1.89 27.88
C PRO A 208 11.45 -3.20 28.29
N VAL A 209 10.76 -4.05 29.05
CA VAL A 209 11.14 -5.42 29.45
C VAL A 209 12.51 -5.57 30.12
N HIS A 210 13.10 -4.47 30.58
CA HIS A 210 14.41 -4.45 31.20
C HIS A 210 14.38 -3.62 32.49
N PRO A 211 15.14 -4.03 33.53
CA PRO A 211 15.32 -3.21 34.71
C PRO A 211 15.83 -1.80 34.35
N PRO A 212 15.43 -0.76 35.12
CA PRO A 212 15.98 0.58 34.99
C PRO A 212 17.50 0.55 34.94
N LEU A 213 18.07 1.26 33.97
CA LEU A 213 19.51 1.28 33.75
C LEU A 213 20.11 2.45 34.54
N PRO A 214 20.89 2.21 35.61
CA PRO A 214 21.51 3.27 36.36
C PRO A 214 22.55 4.02 35.51
N LEU A 215 22.62 5.33 35.73
CA LEU A 215 23.53 6.24 35.06
C LEU A 215 24.55 6.83 36.03
N SER A 216 25.78 6.96 35.54
CA SER A 216 26.77 7.86 36.12
C SER A 216 26.27 9.32 36.08
N ALA A 217 26.92 10.20 36.85
CA ALA A 217 26.50 11.59 36.93
C ALA A 217 26.64 12.29 35.56
N ALA A 218 27.72 11.98 34.83
CA ALA A 218 27.99 12.51 33.51
C ALA A 218 26.96 12.03 32.46
N GLU A 219 26.57 10.75 32.49
CA GLU A 219 25.52 10.23 31.60
C GLU A 219 24.17 10.88 31.89
N ALA A 220 23.78 10.98 33.17
CA ALA A 220 22.53 11.63 33.54
C ALA A 220 22.51 13.11 33.14
N ALA A 221 23.62 13.84 33.30
CA ALA A 221 23.74 15.23 32.86
C ALA A 221 23.60 15.35 31.34
N ALA A 222 24.27 14.49 30.57
CA ALA A 222 24.18 14.49 29.11
C ALA A 222 22.75 14.19 28.62
N LEU A 223 22.08 13.19 29.18
CA LEU A 223 20.70 12.87 28.80
C LEU A 223 19.69 13.95 29.25
N ALA A 224 19.89 14.56 30.42
CA ALA A 224 19.03 15.64 30.91
C ALA A 224 19.11 16.91 30.03
N ALA A 225 20.23 17.10 29.33
CA ALA A 225 20.42 18.18 28.35
C ALA A 225 19.81 17.88 26.97
N LEU A 226 19.16 16.72 26.79
CA LEU A 226 18.54 16.26 25.53
C LEU A 226 17.00 16.11 25.60
N PRO A 227 16.21 17.07 26.14
CA PRO A 227 14.76 17.05 25.97
C PRO A 227 14.33 17.29 24.51
N ARG A 228 15.25 17.84 23.70
CA ARG A 228 15.14 18.03 22.26
C ARG A 228 16.46 17.61 21.60
N PRO A 229 16.44 17.23 20.30
CA PRO A 229 17.66 17.03 19.53
C PRO A 229 18.59 18.23 19.61
N ARG A 230 19.89 18.00 19.80
CA ARG A 230 20.92 19.05 19.75
C ARG A 230 22.15 18.56 19.01
N ARG A 231 22.87 19.48 18.37
CA ARG A 231 24.20 19.15 17.82
C ARG A 231 25.13 18.69 18.93
N ALA A 232 25.93 17.65 18.66
CA ALA A 232 26.85 17.11 19.65
C ALA A 232 27.87 18.16 20.14
N VAL A 233 28.28 19.09 19.26
CA VAL A 233 29.22 20.16 19.61
C VAL A 233 28.63 21.14 20.63
N ASP A 234 27.39 21.59 20.44
CA ASP A 234 26.74 22.48 21.41
C ASP A 234 26.52 21.76 22.74
N LEU A 235 26.16 20.46 22.69
CA LEU A 235 26.06 19.60 23.87
C LEU A 235 27.38 19.49 24.61
N ALA A 236 28.48 19.32 23.88
CA ALA A 236 29.80 19.24 24.47
C ALA A 236 30.23 20.55 25.12
N ASP A 237 29.97 21.69 24.48
CA ASP A 237 30.31 23.01 25.02
C ASP A 237 29.56 23.30 26.33
N ASP A 238 28.24 23.05 26.36
CA ASP A 238 27.43 23.24 27.57
C ASP A 238 27.88 22.31 28.71
N LEU A 239 28.10 21.02 28.42
CA LEU A 239 28.49 20.05 29.43
C LEU A 239 29.88 20.32 29.99
N VAL A 240 30.83 20.79 29.17
CA VAL A 240 32.17 21.16 29.65
C VAL A 240 32.12 22.44 30.49
N ALA A 241 31.24 23.39 30.14
CA ALA A 241 31.03 24.62 30.90
C ALA A 241 30.37 24.34 32.28
N ASP A 242 29.52 23.31 32.38
CA ASP A 242 28.93 22.89 33.64
C ASP A 242 29.93 22.09 34.51
N ALA A 243 30.44 22.72 35.56
CA ALA A 243 31.33 22.07 36.53
C ALA A 243 30.71 20.81 37.16
N GLY A 244 29.38 20.76 37.28
CA GLY A 244 28.59 19.66 37.85
C GLY A 244 28.49 18.42 36.98
N SER A 245 28.76 18.52 35.67
CA SER A 245 28.72 17.39 34.74
C SER A 245 29.85 16.37 34.95
N GLY A 246 30.97 16.82 35.52
CA GLY A 246 32.21 16.03 35.63
C GLY A 246 33.00 15.89 34.33
N LEU A 247 32.53 16.43 33.21
CA LEU A 247 33.19 16.41 31.91
C LEU A 247 34.06 17.67 31.75
N ARG A 248 35.25 17.53 31.16
CA ARG A 248 36.26 18.63 31.12
C ARG A 248 36.76 18.97 29.73
N LYS A 249 36.56 18.06 28.76
CA LYS A 249 36.92 18.28 27.36
C LYS A 249 35.82 17.77 26.43
N PRO A 250 35.60 18.39 25.27
CA PRO A 250 34.62 17.90 24.29
C PRO A 250 34.85 16.45 23.87
N ALA A 251 36.10 16.01 23.76
CA ALA A 251 36.44 14.61 23.44
C ALA A 251 35.90 13.61 24.47
N ASP A 252 35.84 13.98 25.76
CA ASP A 252 35.27 13.12 26.81
C ASP A 252 33.74 13.00 26.64
N VAL A 253 33.10 14.08 26.20
CA VAL A 253 31.66 14.11 25.86
C VAL A 253 31.40 13.20 24.65
N TYR A 254 32.16 13.34 23.57
CA TYR A 254 31.96 12.50 22.38
C TYR A 254 32.15 11.01 22.66
N LEU A 255 33.16 10.63 23.46
CA LEU A 255 33.35 9.24 23.89
C LEU A 255 32.19 8.74 24.79
N LEU A 256 31.61 9.62 25.61
CA LEU A 256 30.42 9.31 26.37
C LEU A 256 29.22 9.04 25.45
N LEU A 257 29.01 9.91 24.45
CA LEU A 257 27.93 9.77 23.48
C LEU A 257 28.06 8.48 22.66
N ASP A 258 29.26 8.15 22.17
CA ASP A 258 29.52 6.91 21.45
C ASP A 258 29.14 5.68 22.28
N ARG A 259 29.53 5.63 23.56
CA ARG A 259 29.15 4.53 24.46
C ARG A 259 27.64 4.44 24.69
N LEU A 260 26.94 5.57 24.72
CA LEU A 260 25.48 5.60 24.86
C LEU A 260 24.78 5.15 23.56
N VAL A 261 25.35 5.47 22.39
CA VAL A 261 24.89 4.96 21.09
C VAL A 261 25.12 3.45 20.98
N GLU A 262 26.31 2.95 21.35
CA GLU A 262 26.62 1.51 21.38
C GLU A 262 25.67 0.71 22.29
N ARG A 263 25.14 1.36 23.34
CA ARG A 263 24.15 0.78 24.26
C ARG A 263 22.71 0.93 23.79
N GLY A 264 22.46 1.54 22.64
CA GLY A 264 21.11 1.79 22.11
C GLY A 264 20.30 2.77 22.94
N ILE A 265 20.95 3.70 23.64
CA ILE A 265 20.28 4.75 24.43
C ILE A 265 20.11 6.01 23.61
N LEU A 266 21.11 6.34 22.78
CA LEU A 266 21.12 7.52 21.95
C LEU A 266 21.20 7.15 20.47
N ARG A 267 20.67 8.03 19.63
CA ARG A 267 20.96 8.13 18.21
C ARG A 267 21.87 9.35 17.99
N TRP A 268 22.89 9.19 17.16
CA TRP A 268 23.79 10.28 16.77
C TRP A 268 23.94 10.29 15.24
N GLY A 269 23.23 11.20 14.59
CA GLY A 269 23.09 11.24 13.13
C GLY A 269 21.94 12.16 12.72
N ALA A 270 21.64 12.25 11.43
CA ALA A 270 20.64 13.20 10.91
C ALA A 270 19.17 12.95 11.32
N ASP A 271 18.88 11.81 11.97
CA ASP A 271 17.55 11.41 12.47
C ASP A 271 16.41 11.56 11.44
N LEU A 272 16.62 10.98 10.24
CA LEU A 272 15.72 11.17 9.12
C LEU A 272 14.35 10.49 9.33
N PRO A 273 13.21 11.21 9.19
CA PRO A 273 11.89 10.60 9.30
C PRO A 273 11.65 9.52 8.24
N MET A 274 10.67 8.66 8.49
CA MET A 274 10.28 7.56 7.58
C MET A 274 9.32 8.00 6.46
N ASP A 275 9.36 9.28 6.06
CA ASP A 275 8.46 9.87 5.06
C ASP A 275 9.21 10.79 4.07
N LEU A 276 8.47 11.39 3.13
CA LEU A 276 9.05 12.22 2.05
C LEU A 276 9.68 13.54 2.55
N SER A 277 9.51 13.92 3.82
CA SER A 277 10.19 15.09 4.40
C SER A 277 11.66 14.83 4.75
N ALA A 278 12.14 13.59 4.66
CA ALA A 278 13.52 13.23 4.96
C ALA A 278 14.57 14.08 4.23
N GLY A 279 14.31 14.47 2.98
CA GLY A 279 15.20 15.36 2.23
C GLY A 279 15.29 16.76 2.84
N THR A 280 14.16 17.32 3.28
CA THR A 280 14.10 18.61 3.97
C THR A 280 14.82 18.57 5.32
N VAL A 281 14.66 17.49 6.09
CA VAL A 281 15.39 17.31 7.36
C VAL A 281 16.89 17.21 7.13
N LEU A 282 17.32 16.40 6.14
CA LEU A 282 18.73 16.26 5.79
C LEU A 282 19.35 17.59 5.33
N ARG A 283 18.62 18.36 4.51
CA ARG A 283 19.00 19.70 4.07
C ARG A 283 19.26 20.63 5.26
N ALA A 284 18.31 20.70 6.19
CA ALA A 284 18.44 21.53 7.39
C ALA A 284 19.66 21.12 8.24
N VAL A 285 19.90 19.81 8.39
CA VAL A 285 21.05 19.28 9.15
C VAL A 285 22.38 19.68 8.51
N VAL A 286 22.53 19.58 7.18
CA VAL A 286 23.80 19.95 6.52
C VAL A 286 24.04 21.46 6.52
N GLU A 287 22.98 22.27 6.44
CA GLU A 287 23.06 23.73 6.51
C GLU A 287 23.44 24.24 7.90
N ASP A 288 23.09 23.50 8.96
CA ASP A 288 23.41 23.86 10.35
C ASP A 288 24.84 23.47 10.79
N VAL A 289 25.65 22.93 9.89
CA VAL A 289 27.09 22.71 10.12
C VAL A 289 27.78 24.07 10.28
N GLY A 290 28.32 24.36 11.47
CA GLY A 290 28.88 25.67 11.78
C GLY A 290 30.18 26.00 11.04
N ASP A 291 31.03 24.99 10.79
CA ASP A 291 32.26 25.16 10.01
C ASP A 291 31.95 25.49 8.53
N PRO A 292 32.34 26.67 8.01
CA PRO A 292 31.95 27.07 6.66
C PRO A 292 32.52 26.21 5.53
N ALA A 293 33.68 25.57 5.71
CA ALA A 293 34.28 24.72 4.68
C ALA A 293 33.60 23.35 4.66
N LEU A 294 33.39 22.75 5.83
CA LEU A 294 32.67 21.48 5.96
C LEU A 294 31.21 21.62 5.54
N ARG A 295 30.54 22.73 5.89
CA ARG A 295 29.17 23.01 5.43
C ARG A 295 29.08 23.01 3.92
N ARG A 296 30.02 23.68 3.23
CA ARG A 296 30.06 23.66 1.76
C ARG A 296 30.27 22.24 1.24
N GLU A 297 31.22 21.47 1.78
CA GLU A 297 31.42 20.07 1.36
C GLU A 297 30.14 19.21 1.51
N CYS A 298 29.39 19.36 2.61
CA CYS A 298 28.16 18.62 2.87
C CYS A 298 27.00 19.09 1.97
N VAL A 299 26.84 20.40 1.79
CA VAL A 299 25.80 20.96 0.92
C VAL A 299 26.08 20.58 -0.53
N ASP A 300 27.32 20.73 -1.02
CA ASP A 300 27.71 20.39 -2.39
C ASP A 300 27.44 18.91 -2.71
N GLY A 301 27.66 18.01 -1.75
CA GLY A 301 27.37 16.59 -1.91
C GLY A 301 25.88 16.32 -2.08
N LEU A 302 25.02 16.93 -1.27
CA LEU A 302 23.57 16.79 -1.39
C LEU A 302 23.02 17.46 -2.66
N ASP A 303 23.53 18.64 -3.01
CA ASP A 303 23.14 19.39 -4.21
C ASP A 303 23.43 18.61 -5.49
N ARG A 304 24.54 17.86 -5.54
CA ARG A 304 24.84 16.95 -6.66
C ARG A 304 23.79 15.85 -6.82
N LEU A 305 23.34 15.25 -5.72
CA LEU A 305 22.29 14.22 -5.75
C LEU A 305 20.93 14.81 -6.18
N GLU A 306 20.58 15.98 -5.65
CA GLU A 306 19.34 16.67 -6.01
C GLU A 306 19.35 17.14 -7.46
N ALA A 307 20.46 17.70 -7.95
CA ALA A 307 20.62 18.10 -9.35
C ALA A 307 20.56 16.90 -10.30
N ALA A 308 21.16 15.77 -9.93
CA ALA A 308 21.06 14.54 -10.73
C ALA A 308 19.62 14.00 -10.76
N ARG A 309 18.89 14.07 -9.63
CA ARG A 309 17.45 13.77 -9.58
C ARG A 309 16.63 14.72 -10.44
N ASP A 310 16.94 16.01 -10.43
CA ASP A 310 16.27 17.02 -11.25
C ASP A 310 16.52 16.79 -12.75
N ALA A 311 17.72 16.33 -13.12
CA ALA A 311 18.02 15.92 -14.49
C ALA A 311 17.21 14.67 -14.91
N VAL A 312 17.01 13.70 -14.01
CA VAL A 312 16.09 12.57 -14.25
C VAL A 312 14.66 13.08 -14.47
N ALA A 313 14.20 14.03 -13.67
CA ALA A 313 12.87 14.63 -13.83
C ALA A 313 12.72 15.40 -15.15
N ALA A 314 13.77 16.12 -15.59
CA ALA A 314 13.78 16.86 -16.84
C ALA A 314 13.79 15.95 -18.09
N ALA A 315 14.35 14.75 -17.99
CA ALA A 315 14.41 13.77 -19.07
C ALA A 315 13.10 12.97 -19.26
N ALA A 316 12.07 13.27 -18.47
CA ALA A 316 10.82 12.55 -18.49
C ALA A 316 10.06 12.80 -19.81
N GLY A 317 9.60 11.73 -20.46
CA GLY A 317 9.05 11.74 -21.82
C GLY A 317 10.05 11.33 -22.91
N GLU A 318 11.36 11.33 -22.61
CA GLU A 318 12.43 10.99 -23.56
C GLU A 318 13.21 9.74 -23.09
N PRO A 319 12.84 8.52 -23.55
CA PRO A 319 13.33 7.28 -22.93
C PRO A 319 14.85 7.11 -22.93
N ALA A 320 15.54 7.59 -23.97
CA ALA A 320 16.98 7.51 -24.09
C ALA A 320 17.69 8.47 -23.11
N GLU A 321 17.18 9.69 -22.99
CA GLU A 321 17.69 10.69 -22.03
C GLU A 321 17.42 10.24 -20.60
N LEU A 322 16.23 9.71 -20.33
CA LEU A 322 15.87 9.17 -19.02
C LEU A 322 16.81 8.04 -18.59
N ARG A 323 17.11 7.09 -19.50
CA ARG A 323 18.05 6.00 -19.24
C ARG A 323 19.45 6.55 -18.89
N ALA A 324 19.91 7.57 -19.61
CA ALA A 324 21.20 8.20 -19.35
C ALA A 324 21.21 8.96 -18.01
N ALA A 325 20.16 9.70 -17.70
CA ALA A 325 20.02 10.46 -16.45
C ALA A 325 19.97 9.54 -15.22
N LEU A 326 19.25 8.42 -15.28
CA LEU A 326 19.23 7.42 -14.20
C LEU A 326 20.62 6.82 -13.95
N ALA A 327 21.37 6.52 -15.02
CA ALA A 327 22.75 6.04 -14.90
C ALA A 327 23.70 7.12 -14.35
N ALA A 328 23.49 8.39 -14.70
CA ALA A 328 24.24 9.51 -14.15
C ALA A 328 23.95 9.69 -12.66
N LEU A 329 22.69 9.58 -12.22
CA LEU A 329 22.31 9.58 -10.81
C LEU A 329 22.99 8.45 -10.03
N ASP A 330 23.01 7.22 -10.58
CA ASP A 330 23.76 6.09 -9.99
C ASP A 330 25.26 6.44 -9.83
N GLY A 331 25.86 7.11 -10.83
CA GLY A 331 27.25 7.55 -10.80
C GLY A 331 27.54 8.63 -9.77
N GLU A 332 26.69 9.66 -9.68
CA GLU A 332 26.79 10.72 -8.68
C GLU A 332 26.63 10.18 -7.25
N PHE A 333 25.67 9.28 -7.05
CA PHE A 333 25.48 8.60 -5.77
C PHE A 333 26.73 7.81 -5.36
N ALA A 334 27.30 7.02 -6.27
CA ALA A 334 28.52 6.27 -5.98
C ALA A 334 29.71 7.20 -5.65
N ALA A 335 29.81 8.35 -6.32
CA ALA A 335 30.87 9.32 -6.09
C ALA A 335 30.75 10.05 -4.74
N VAL A 336 29.52 10.39 -4.33
CA VAL A 336 29.26 11.16 -3.10
C VAL A 336 29.20 10.27 -1.86
N VAL A 337 28.57 9.09 -1.96
CA VAL A 337 28.37 8.18 -0.81
C VAL A 337 29.54 7.19 -0.67
N GLY A 338 30.22 6.85 -1.77
CA GLY A 338 31.34 5.90 -1.78
C GLY A 338 30.92 4.42 -1.82
N THR A 339 29.67 4.12 -2.17
CA THR A 339 29.13 2.76 -2.32
C THR A 339 28.21 2.63 -3.53
N THR A 340 28.10 1.42 -4.08
CA THR A 340 27.17 1.06 -5.15
C THR A 340 26.03 0.17 -4.67
N LEU A 341 25.93 -0.06 -3.34
CA LEU A 341 24.91 -0.91 -2.74
C LEU A 341 23.51 -0.39 -3.06
N ARG A 342 22.64 -1.29 -3.56
CA ARG A 342 21.21 -1.03 -3.79
C ARG A 342 20.39 -1.70 -2.70
N HIS A 343 19.40 -1.00 -2.16
CA HIS A 343 18.50 -1.53 -1.14
C HIS A 343 17.57 -2.63 -1.72
N GLY A 344 17.36 -3.73 -0.98
CA GLY A 344 16.32 -4.73 -1.27
C GLY A 344 16.45 -5.48 -2.62
N ALA A 345 17.66 -5.84 -3.05
CA ALA A 345 17.88 -6.57 -4.29
C ALA A 345 17.07 -7.88 -4.36
N GLY A 346 16.00 -7.91 -5.17
CA GLY A 346 15.15 -9.07 -5.37
C GLY A 346 13.77 -9.01 -4.70
N GLU A 347 13.53 -8.05 -3.81
CA GLU A 347 12.24 -7.92 -3.11
C GLU A 347 11.18 -7.22 -3.98
N THR A 348 9.90 -7.52 -3.70
CA THR A 348 8.75 -6.85 -4.32
C THR A 348 8.33 -5.69 -3.41
N TYR A 349 8.14 -4.49 -3.97
CA TYR A 349 7.86 -3.22 -3.25
C TYR A 349 9.04 -2.55 -2.54
N ALA A 350 10.24 -3.13 -2.58
CA ALA A 350 11.46 -2.39 -2.25
C ALA A 350 11.87 -1.47 -3.42
N GLY A 351 12.07 -0.17 -3.17
CA GLY A 351 12.56 0.79 -4.16
C GLY A 351 13.97 0.42 -4.60
N ARG A 352 14.11 -0.17 -5.80
CA ARG A 352 15.39 -0.65 -6.36
C ARG A 352 16.28 0.45 -6.95
N ALA A 353 15.65 1.57 -7.31
CA ALA A 353 16.28 2.75 -7.88
C ALA A 353 16.53 3.80 -6.78
N LEU A 354 17.38 4.79 -7.07
CA LEU A 354 17.66 5.90 -6.16
C LEU A 354 16.54 6.95 -6.10
N CYS A 355 15.61 6.91 -7.04
CA CYS A 355 14.45 7.78 -7.11
C CYS A 355 13.22 7.05 -7.65
N HIS A 356 12.04 7.64 -7.43
CA HIS A 356 10.79 7.21 -8.04
C HIS A 356 10.00 8.41 -8.57
N GLU A 357 9.08 8.12 -9.51
CA GLU A 357 8.14 9.09 -10.07
C GLU A 357 6.71 8.82 -9.57
N ASP A 358 6.03 9.88 -9.15
CA ASP A 358 4.58 9.93 -8.98
C ASP A 358 3.97 10.96 -9.93
N THR A 359 2.78 10.66 -10.47
CA THR A 359 2.14 11.49 -11.50
C THR A 359 0.65 11.68 -11.25
N VAL A 360 0.15 12.83 -11.69
CA VAL A 360 -1.27 13.18 -11.63
C VAL A 360 -1.86 13.15 -13.02
N ARG A 361 -2.94 12.37 -13.19
CA ARG A 361 -3.70 12.26 -14.43
C ARG A 361 -4.43 13.56 -14.72
N ASP A 362 -4.39 14.00 -15.97
CA ASP A 362 -5.15 15.14 -16.44
C ASP A 362 -6.61 14.78 -16.69
N LEU A 363 -7.38 14.78 -15.60
CA LEU A 363 -8.76 14.37 -15.55
C LEU A 363 -9.50 15.20 -14.51
N ASN A 364 -10.64 15.77 -14.88
CA ASN A 364 -11.49 16.52 -13.96
C ASN A 364 -12.85 15.84 -13.91
N ILE A 365 -13.10 15.08 -12.85
CA ILE A 365 -14.31 14.28 -12.69
C ILE A 365 -14.96 14.59 -11.34
N THR A 366 -16.28 14.73 -11.38
CA THR A 366 -17.14 14.79 -10.20
C THR A 366 -18.12 13.63 -10.27
N PHE A 367 -18.20 12.84 -9.20
CA PHE A 367 -19.19 11.78 -9.03
C PHE A 367 -20.37 12.32 -8.21
N GLY A 368 -21.58 12.21 -8.75
CA GLY A 368 -22.76 12.85 -8.17
C GLY A 368 -23.71 11.91 -7.41
N GLY A 369 -24.79 12.49 -6.88
CA GLY A 369 -25.80 11.83 -6.07
C GLY A 369 -26.47 10.62 -6.73
N ASP A 370 -26.69 10.63 -8.04
CA ASP A 370 -27.30 9.50 -8.76
C ASP A 370 -26.45 8.22 -8.70
N LEU A 371 -25.11 8.36 -8.73
CA LEU A 371 -24.20 7.22 -8.55
C LEU A 371 -24.29 6.71 -7.10
N LEU A 372 -24.22 7.63 -6.14
CA LEU A 372 -24.26 7.30 -4.72
C LEU A 372 -25.57 6.57 -4.35
N ALA A 373 -26.71 7.07 -4.81
CA ALA A 373 -28.01 6.46 -4.58
C ALA A 373 -28.10 5.05 -5.16
N ALA A 374 -27.47 4.82 -6.32
CA ALA A 374 -27.50 3.53 -6.99
C ALA A 374 -26.61 2.46 -6.33
N ILE A 375 -25.59 2.86 -5.57
CA ILE A 375 -24.68 1.93 -4.87
C ILE A 375 -24.93 1.84 -3.37
N ALA A 376 -25.60 2.83 -2.77
CA ALA A 376 -25.79 2.94 -1.32
C ALA A 376 -26.39 1.69 -0.67
N PRO A 377 -27.45 1.05 -1.19
CA PRO A 377 -28.05 -0.11 -0.54
C PRO A 377 -27.09 -1.32 -0.45
N ALA A 378 -26.35 -1.60 -1.53
CA ALA A 378 -25.37 -2.68 -1.55
C ALA A 378 -24.13 -2.35 -0.69
N LEU A 379 -23.71 -1.09 -0.69
CA LEU A 379 -22.55 -0.65 0.07
C LEU A 379 -22.83 -0.63 1.58
N ASP A 380 -24.04 -0.29 2.01
CA ASP A 380 -24.46 -0.37 3.42
C ASP A 380 -24.31 -1.78 3.99
N ILE A 381 -24.64 -2.82 3.21
CA ILE A 381 -24.45 -4.22 3.60
C ILE A 381 -22.98 -4.51 3.92
N LEU A 382 -22.07 -4.04 3.05
CA LEU A 382 -20.62 -4.21 3.24
C LEU A 382 -20.12 -3.42 4.46
N LEU A 383 -20.60 -2.19 4.65
CA LEU A 383 -20.18 -1.31 5.74
C LEU A 383 -20.67 -1.81 7.11
N ARG A 384 -21.86 -2.41 7.19
CA ARG A 384 -22.33 -3.09 8.42
C ARG A 384 -21.45 -4.28 8.79
N ALA A 385 -21.06 -5.10 7.80
CA ALA A 385 -20.11 -6.18 8.01
C ALA A 385 -18.73 -5.65 8.43
N ALA A 386 -18.28 -4.53 7.87
CA ALA A 386 -17.04 -3.88 8.27
C ALA A 386 -17.10 -3.37 9.71
N ARG A 387 -18.19 -2.72 10.14
CA ARG A 387 -18.39 -2.32 11.56
C ARG A 387 -18.29 -3.52 12.48
N TRP A 388 -19.02 -4.60 12.17
CA TRP A 388 -18.97 -5.84 12.96
C TRP A 388 -17.56 -6.41 13.02
N LEU A 389 -16.83 -6.44 11.89
CA LEU A 389 -15.46 -6.92 11.86
C LEU A 389 -14.57 -6.12 12.83
N THR A 390 -14.70 -4.79 12.86
CA THR A 390 -13.92 -3.98 13.82
C THR A 390 -14.28 -4.29 15.26
N ALA A 391 -15.57 -4.45 15.58
CA ALA A 391 -16.02 -4.76 16.93
C ALA A 391 -15.53 -6.15 17.38
N ALA A 392 -15.63 -7.17 16.52
CA ALA A 392 -15.19 -8.52 16.80
C ALA A 392 -13.67 -8.63 16.92
N ILE A 393 -12.91 -7.91 16.09
CA ILE A 393 -11.44 -7.83 16.23
C ILE A 393 -11.08 -7.17 17.57
N ALA A 394 -11.73 -6.06 17.93
CA ALA A 394 -11.47 -5.39 19.20
C ALA A 394 -11.75 -6.33 20.38
N GLU A 395 -12.89 -7.01 20.41
CA GLU A 395 -13.24 -7.97 21.47
C GLU A 395 -12.20 -9.10 21.59
N ALA A 396 -11.79 -9.69 20.46
CA ALA A 396 -10.80 -10.76 20.45
C ALA A 396 -9.43 -10.29 20.98
N TYR A 397 -8.98 -9.09 20.60
CA TYR A 397 -7.72 -8.54 21.09
C TYR A 397 -7.81 -8.02 22.53
N GLU A 398 -8.91 -7.41 22.94
CA GLU A 398 -9.10 -6.97 24.33
C GLU A 398 -9.09 -8.16 25.29
N SER A 399 -9.72 -9.28 24.91
CA SER A 399 -9.64 -10.52 25.69
C SER A 399 -8.21 -11.05 25.78
N ALA A 400 -7.46 -11.03 24.67
CA ALA A 400 -6.07 -11.51 24.66
C ALA A 400 -5.14 -10.57 25.45
N PHE A 401 -5.32 -9.26 25.36
CA PHE A 401 -4.57 -8.28 26.14
C PHE A 401 -4.89 -8.35 27.63
N ARG A 402 -6.13 -8.69 27.99
CA ARG A 402 -6.52 -8.94 29.38
C ARG A 402 -5.75 -10.10 29.99
N GLN A 403 -5.61 -11.22 29.27
CA GLN A 403 -4.80 -12.33 29.75
C GLN A 403 -3.35 -11.90 30.00
N VAL A 404 -2.74 -11.20 29.04
CA VAL A 404 -1.36 -10.68 29.19
C VAL A 404 -1.25 -9.72 30.38
N TYR A 405 -2.24 -8.86 30.60
CA TYR A 405 -2.27 -7.94 31.74
C TYR A 405 -2.40 -8.67 33.08
N GLU A 406 -3.26 -9.69 33.17
CA GLU A 406 -3.45 -10.49 34.39
C GLU A 406 -2.18 -11.28 34.73
N ASP A 407 -1.56 -11.93 33.75
CA ASP A 407 -0.29 -12.65 33.93
C ASP A 407 0.81 -11.69 34.43
N LEU A 408 0.92 -10.50 33.84
CA LEU A 408 1.86 -9.47 34.30
C LEU A 408 1.53 -8.92 35.69
N CYS A 409 0.25 -8.83 36.06
CA CYS A 409 -0.12 -8.43 37.42
C CYS A 409 0.38 -9.43 38.46
N ASP A 410 0.22 -10.73 38.17
CA ASP A 410 0.64 -11.81 39.05
C ASP A 410 2.18 -11.89 39.14
N ASP A 411 2.87 -11.76 38.00
CA ASP A 411 4.33 -11.79 37.93
C ASP A 411 4.99 -10.58 38.61
N LEU A 412 4.42 -9.38 38.44
CA LEU A 412 4.98 -8.13 38.99
C LEU A 412 4.45 -7.79 40.39
N GLY A 413 3.37 -8.43 40.84
CA GLY A 413 2.73 -8.15 42.13
C GLY A 413 2.07 -6.75 42.21
N THR A 414 1.69 -6.17 41.08
CA THR A 414 1.08 -4.82 40.98
C THR A 414 -0.07 -4.81 39.99
N ARG A 415 -1.05 -3.92 40.19
CA ARG A 415 -2.15 -3.67 39.24
C ARG A 415 -1.84 -2.54 38.24
N GLU A 416 -0.70 -1.87 38.41
CA GLU A 416 -0.19 -0.85 37.53
C GLU A 416 0.96 -1.44 36.70
N VAL A 417 0.64 -2.00 35.54
CA VAL A 417 1.57 -2.75 34.68
C VAL A 417 2.30 -1.79 33.74
N PRO A 418 3.63 -1.85 33.58
CA PRO A 418 4.33 -1.05 32.56
C PRO A 418 3.83 -1.38 31.15
N PHE A 419 3.40 -0.37 30.38
CA PHE A 419 2.87 -0.58 29.04
C PHE A 419 3.90 -1.21 28.09
N GLY A 420 5.18 -0.83 28.22
CA GLY A 420 6.26 -1.40 27.42
C GLY A 420 6.36 -2.93 27.56
N ASP A 421 6.12 -3.46 28.76
CA ASP A 421 6.21 -4.89 29.05
C ASP A 421 5.00 -5.64 28.47
N LEU A 422 3.80 -5.09 28.68
CA LEU A 422 2.57 -5.60 28.08
C LEU A 422 2.67 -5.61 26.55
N ARG A 423 3.14 -4.51 25.96
CA ARG A 423 3.25 -4.38 24.50
C ARG A 423 4.24 -5.38 23.92
N TYR A 424 5.37 -5.60 24.57
CA TYR A 424 6.35 -6.58 24.13
C TYR A 424 5.75 -7.98 24.04
N LEU A 425 5.00 -8.42 25.06
CA LEU A 425 4.29 -9.71 25.04
C LEU A 425 3.17 -9.73 23.99
N ALA A 426 2.46 -8.61 23.81
CA ALA A 426 1.40 -8.48 22.82
C ALA A 426 1.89 -8.65 21.36
N TYR A 427 3.19 -8.52 21.07
CA TYR A 427 3.71 -8.80 19.73
C TYR A 427 3.54 -10.23 19.27
N GLY A 428 3.57 -11.21 20.18
CA GLY A 428 3.23 -12.58 19.86
C GLY A 428 1.81 -12.70 19.28
N LEU A 429 0.88 -11.89 19.80
CA LEU A 429 -0.53 -11.85 19.37
C LEU A 429 -0.73 -11.11 18.04
N LEU A 430 0.18 -10.19 17.70
CA LEU A 430 0.07 -9.36 16.50
C LEU A 430 0.80 -9.98 15.31
N PHE A 431 1.98 -10.56 15.53
CA PHE A 431 2.86 -11.03 14.47
C PHE A 431 3.13 -12.54 14.50
N GLY A 432 2.61 -13.25 15.49
CA GLY A 432 2.70 -14.71 15.58
C GLY A 432 1.81 -15.43 14.57
N ALA A 433 1.87 -16.77 14.58
CA ALA A 433 1.04 -17.62 13.72
C ALA A 433 -0.44 -17.63 14.17
N ASP A 434 -0.66 -17.80 15.48
CA ASP A 434 -1.98 -17.93 16.09
C ASP A 434 -2.55 -16.58 16.55
N ARG A 435 -2.89 -15.72 15.58
CA ARG A 435 -3.41 -14.37 15.85
C ARG A 435 -4.90 -14.39 16.21
N PRO A 436 -5.38 -13.59 17.18
CA PRO A 436 -6.81 -13.48 17.50
C PRO A 436 -7.71 -13.17 16.30
N VAL A 437 -7.21 -12.38 15.33
CA VAL A 437 -7.97 -12.04 14.11
C VAL A 437 -8.28 -13.25 13.22
N SER A 438 -7.52 -14.34 13.30
CA SER A 438 -7.71 -15.52 12.43
C SER A 438 -9.10 -16.13 12.60
N ALA A 439 -9.53 -16.36 13.85
CA ALA A 439 -10.86 -16.88 14.15
C ALA A 439 -11.98 -15.91 13.72
N VAL A 440 -11.77 -14.60 13.89
CA VAL A 440 -12.72 -13.57 13.44
C VAL A 440 -12.84 -13.57 11.90
N THR A 441 -11.76 -13.80 11.18
CA THR A 441 -11.73 -13.87 9.71
C THR A 441 -12.51 -15.09 9.20
N GLU A 442 -12.31 -16.25 9.82
CA GLU A 442 -13.06 -17.47 9.49
C GLU A 442 -14.57 -17.28 9.76
N GLU A 443 -14.90 -16.65 10.89
CA GLU A 443 -16.26 -16.33 11.26
C GLU A 443 -16.92 -15.32 10.30
N LEU A 444 -16.17 -14.29 9.87
CA LEU A 444 -16.61 -13.36 8.83
C LEU A 444 -16.97 -14.10 7.54
N ALA A 445 -16.07 -14.97 7.06
CA ALA A 445 -16.28 -15.74 5.84
C ALA A 445 -17.51 -16.64 5.94
N ARG A 446 -17.68 -17.31 7.09
CA ARG A 446 -18.84 -18.18 7.36
C ARG A 446 -20.15 -17.40 7.38
N ARG A 447 -20.21 -16.27 8.10
CA ARG A 447 -21.39 -15.38 8.15
C ARG A 447 -21.72 -14.82 6.77
N TRP A 448 -20.71 -14.37 6.04
CA TRP A 448 -20.87 -13.84 4.70
C TRP A 448 -21.43 -14.88 3.73
N ALA A 449 -20.91 -16.11 3.75
CA ALA A 449 -21.44 -17.20 2.94
C ALA A 449 -22.91 -17.52 3.28
N GLY A 450 -23.28 -17.42 4.56
CA GLY A 450 -24.65 -17.58 5.03
C GLY A 450 -25.61 -16.48 4.58
N VAL A 451 -25.15 -15.22 4.46
CA VAL A 451 -26.01 -14.12 3.97
C VAL A 451 -26.56 -14.40 2.55
N PHE A 452 -25.76 -15.04 1.71
CA PHE A 452 -26.11 -15.37 0.32
C PHE A 452 -26.55 -16.82 0.11
N ASP A 453 -26.74 -17.60 1.19
CA ASP A 453 -27.05 -19.04 1.14
C ASP A 453 -26.14 -19.81 0.17
N LEU A 454 -24.83 -19.51 0.15
CA LEU A 454 -23.92 -20.04 -0.87
C LEU A 454 -23.82 -21.57 -0.86
N ALA A 455 -24.14 -22.21 0.27
CA ALA A 455 -24.18 -23.67 0.38
C ALA A 455 -25.36 -24.30 -0.40
N ASP A 456 -26.45 -23.55 -0.62
CA ASP A 456 -27.68 -24.02 -1.26
C ASP A 456 -27.74 -23.63 -2.75
N VAL A 457 -26.74 -22.89 -3.25
CA VAL A 457 -26.65 -22.52 -4.65
C VAL A 457 -26.39 -23.77 -5.51
N ALA A 458 -27.24 -23.97 -6.53
CA ALA A 458 -27.13 -25.13 -7.42
C ALA A 458 -25.74 -25.23 -8.08
N PRO A 459 -25.11 -26.42 -8.14
CA PRO A 459 -23.82 -26.60 -8.80
C PRO A 459 -23.82 -26.08 -10.24
N GLY A 460 -22.77 -25.35 -10.61
CA GLY A 460 -22.63 -24.77 -11.95
C GLY A 460 -23.34 -23.44 -12.16
N THR A 461 -24.04 -22.91 -11.16
CA THR A 461 -24.59 -21.54 -11.20
C THR A 461 -23.46 -20.54 -11.41
N ARG A 462 -23.49 -19.80 -12.51
CA ARG A 462 -22.45 -18.82 -12.88
C ARG A 462 -22.66 -17.45 -12.24
N ARG A 463 -23.92 -17.07 -12.01
CA ARG A 463 -24.32 -15.75 -11.53
C ARG A 463 -25.44 -15.88 -10.52
N LEU A 464 -25.32 -15.14 -9.42
CA LEU A 464 -26.31 -14.98 -8.38
C LEU A 464 -26.62 -13.48 -8.28
N THR A 465 -27.85 -13.08 -8.59
CA THR A 465 -28.32 -11.70 -8.45
C THR A 465 -29.37 -11.65 -7.36
N VAL A 466 -29.17 -10.75 -6.40
CA VAL A 466 -30.03 -10.59 -5.21
C VAL A 466 -30.40 -9.13 -5.06
N ALA A 467 -31.62 -8.82 -4.61
CA ALA A 467 -31.98 -7.45 -4.27
C ALA A 467 -31.41 -7.10 -2.89
N SER A 468 -30.89 -5.88 -2.72
CA SER A 468 -30.40 -5.43 -1.40
C SER A 468 -31.49 -5.49 -0.33
N ALA A 469 -32.74 -5.20 -0.71
CA ALA A 469 -33.90 -5.25 0.17
C ALA A 469 -34.11 -6.63 0.83
N ASP A 470 -33.81 -7.72 0.12
CA ASP A 470 -33.96 -9.09 0.62
C ASP A 470 -32.85 -9.48 1.62
N LEU A 471 -31.76 -8.71 1.66
CA LEU A 471 -30.60 -8.98 2.50
C LEU A 471 -30.60 -8.19 3.81
N VAL A 472 -31.40 -7.12 3.95
CA VAL A 472 -31.32 -6.18 5.08
C VAL A 472 -31.47 -6.88 6.43
N GLU A 473 -32.51 -7.70 6.62
CA GLU A 473 -32.75 -8.40 7.89
C GLU A 473 -31.67 -9.47 8.15
N ARG A 474 -31.28 -10.21 7.12
CA ARG A 474 -30.24 -11.25 7.22
C ARG A 474 -28.90 -10.67 7.62
N VAL A 475 -28.51 -9.54 7.01
CA VAL A 475 -27.27 -8.82 7.31
C VAL A 475 -27.31 -8.25 8.73
N GLY A 476 -28.44 -7.68 9.15
CA GLY A 476 -28.62 -7.20 10.53
C GLY A 476 -28.46 -8.31 11.57
N ALA A 477 -29.02 -9.50 11.30
CA ALA A 477 -28.86 -10.67 12.16
C ALA A 477 -27.44 -11.27 12.11
N ALA A 478 -26.82 -11.28 10.92
CA ALA A 478 -25.49 -11.86 10.72
C ALA A 478 -24.37 -10.99 11.30
N PHE A 479 -24.49 -9.67 11.27
CA PHE A 479 -23.45 -8.72 11.66
C PHE A 479 -23.94 -7.72 12.72
N PRO A 480 -24.34 -8.18 13.92
CA PRO A 480 -24.82 -7.30 14.98
C PRO A 480 -23.65 -6.50 15.56
N ALA A 481 -23.64 -5.18 15.34
CA ALA A 481 -22.67 -4.27 15.94
C ALA A 481 -23.23 -2.85 16.08
N ASP A 482 -23.28 -2.35 17.31
CA ASP A 482 -23.83 -1.01 17.60
C ASP A 482 -22.83 0.10 17.30
N ARG A 483 -21.52 -0.20 17.34
CA ARG A 483 -20.41 0.77 17.16
C ARG A 483 -19.14 0.07 16.66
N PRO A 484 -18.19 0.81 16.08
CA PRO A 484 -16.88 0.28 15.73
C PRO A 484 -16.02 -0.04 16.97
N GLY A 485 -14.99 -0.87 16.78
CA GLY A 485 -14.13 -1.38 17.86
C GLY A 485 -13.10 -0.40 18.41
N TRP A 486 -12.57 0.50 17.58
CA TRP A 486 -11.60 1.55 17.92
C TRP A 486 -11.77 2.74 16.96
N SER A 487 -11.04 3.84 17.18
CA SER A 487 -11.17 5.10 16.44
C SER A 487 -11.08 4.94 14.91
N TYR A 488 -10.02 4.34 14.38
CA TYR A 488 -9.88 4.06 12.94
C TYR A 488 -10.92 3.09 12.40
N GLY A 489 -11.55 2.28 13.26
CA GLY A 489 -12.69 1.43 12.90
C GLY A 489 -13.88 2.20 12.30
N ARG A 490 -13.87 3.54 12.40
CA ARG A 490 -14.85 4.42 11.77
C ARG A 490 -14.59 4.70 10.29
N LEU A 491 -13.38 4.52 9.78
CA LEU A 491 -13.02 4.91 8.41
C LEU A 491 -12.79 3.68 7.55
N HIS A 492 -13.53 3.57 6.45
CA HIS A 492 -13.42 2.48 5.50
C HIS A 492 -13.13 3.05 4.11
N SER A 493 -12.20 2.43 3.39
CA SER A 493 -11.89 2.82 2.01
C SER A 493 -12.25 1.73 1.00
N PRO A 494 -13.47 1.76 0.42
CA PRO A 494 -13.80 0.89 -0.71
C PRO A 494 -13.11 1.33 -1.99
N ASP A 495 -12.60 0.35 -2.72
CA ASP A 495 -12.17 0.46 -4.11
C ASP A 495 -13.26 -0.05 -5.04
N LEU A 496 -13.76 0.83 -5.90
CA LEU A 496 -14.88 0.57 -6.79
C LEU A 496 -14.42 0.68 -8.24
N GLN A 497 -14.67 -0.38 -9.01
CA GLN A 497 -14.50 -0.35 -10.47
C GLN A 497 -15.87 -0.12 -11.10
N ILE A 498 -16.04 1.03 -11.74
CA ILE A 498 -17.27 1.37 -12.46
C ILE A 498 -17.16 0.82 -13.87
N ALA A 499 -18.13 0.01 -14.27
CA ALA A 499 -18.21 -0.62 -15.58
C ALA A 499 -19.29 0.09 -16.41
N ALA A 500 -18.87 0.78 -17.47
CA ALA A 500 -19.77 1.51 -18.37
C ALA A 500 -19.14 1.63 -19.78
N PRO A 501 -19.94 1.62 -20.85
CA PRO A 501 -19.40 1.65 -22.21
C PRO A 501 -18.81 3.00 -22.61
N SER A 502 -19.09 4.07 -21.86
CA SER A 502 -18.51 5.40 -22.05
C SER A 502 -18.82 6.31 -20.86
N LEU A 503 -18.10 7.43 -20.74
CA LEU A 503 -18.42 8.49 -19.80
C LEU A 503 -19.87 9.01 -19.97
N ALA A 504 -20.35 9.13 -21.21
CA ALA A 504 -21.71 9.58 -21.50
C ALA A 504 -22.78 8.57 -21.06
N ALA A 505 -22.51 7.27 -21.16
CA ALA A 505 -23.40 6.22 -20.67
C ALA A 505 -23.44 6.22 -19.13
N LEU A 506 -22.27 6.34 -18.49
CA LEU A 506 -22.18 6.49 -17.04
C LEU A 506 -23.01 7.69 -16.56
N ALA A 507 -22.89 8.85 -17.22
CA ALA A 507 -23.65 10.05 -16.88
C ALA A 507 -25.18 9.87 -16.99
N ARG A 508 -25.66 8.98 -17.87
CA ARG A 508 -27.09 8.62 -18.00
C ARG A 508 -27.55 7.53 -17.02
N GLY A 509 -26.67 7.04 -16.17
CA GLY A 509 -26.98 5.97 -15.21
C GLY A 509 -26.85 4.54 -15.78
N GLU A 510 -26.27 4.38 -16.97
CA GLU A 510 -26.04 3.10 -17.65
C GLU A 510 -24.69 2.51 -17.20
N PHE A 511 -24.65 1.97 -15.98
CA PHE A 511 -23.42 1.40 -15.41
C PHE A 511 -23.71 0.25 -14.43
N THR A 512 -22.68 -0.54 -14.18
CA THR A 512 -22.60 -1.42 -13.01
C THR A 512 -21.35 -1.06 -12.20
N VAL A 513 -21.29 -1.52 -10.95
CA VAL A 513 -20.12 -1.31 -10.09
C VAL A 513 -19.61 -2.66 -9.62
N VAL A 514 -18.29 -2.78 -9.48
CA VAL A 514 -17.63 -3.98 -9.00
C VAL A 514 -16.75 -3.59 -7.82
N LEU A 515 -16.89 -4.30 -6.71
CA LEU A 515 -15.96 -4.17 -5.59
C LEU A 515 -14.58 -4.68 -6.03
N GLY A 516 -13.58 -3.81 -6.02
CA GLY A 516 -12.18 -4.19 -6.11
C GLY A 516 -11.71 -4.77 -4.79
N GLU A 517 -11.70 -3.94 -3.76
CA GLU A 517 -11.28 -4.26 -2.39
C GLU A 517 -12.05 -3.36 -1.40
N LEU A 518 -12.19 -3.80 -0.14
CA LEU A 518 -12.65 -2.94 0.94
C LEU A 518 -11.58 -2.91 2.03
N HIS A 519 -10.91 -1.77 2.15
CA HIS A 519 -9.97 -1.54 3.25
C HIS A 519 -10.75 -1.13 4.50
N ALA A 520 -11.19 -2.12 5.28
CA ALA A 520 -11.92 -1.90 6.51
C ALA A 520 -11.00 -1.31 7.60
N ALA A 521 -11.49 -0.28 8.31
CA ALA A 521 -10.76 0.42 9.36
C ALA A 521 -9.43 1.05 8.92
N CYS A 522 -9.29 1.39 7.63
CA CYS A 522 -8.04 1.86 7.07
C CYS A 522 -8.29 3.10 6.22
N LEU A 523 -7.64 4.20 6.59
CA LEU A 523 -7.66 5.43 5.82
C LEU A 523 -6.60 5.37 4.74
N THR A 524 -6.96 4.92 3.55
CA THR A 524 -5.96 4.66 2.51
C THR A 524 -5.47 5.91 1.75
N CYS A 525 -6.23 7.00 1.81
CA CYS A 525 -5.88 8.25 1.12
C CYS A 525 -4.85 9.09 1.90
N SER A 526 -4.43 8.65 3.08
CA SER A 526 -3.46 9.36 3.93
C SER A 526 -2.00 9.18 3.51
N SER A 527 -1.70 8.20 2.64
CA SER A 527 -0.34 7.92 2.20
C SER A 527 0.28 9.06 1.37
N ALA A 528 1.60 9.22 1.47
CA ALA A 528 2.36 10.29 0.82
C ALA A 528 2.18 10.38 -0.71
N ILE A 529 2.10 9.22 -1.38
CA ILE A 529 1.77 9.07 -2.81
C ILE A 529 0.50 9.81 -3.25
N TRP A 530 -0.47 10.03 -2.34
CA TRP A 530 -1.70 10.78 -2.62
C TRP A 530 -1.65 12.19 -2.05
N MET A 531 -1.23 12.29 -0.79
CA MET A 531 -1.25 13.55 -0.03
C MET A 531 -0.40 14.63 -0.69
N THR A 532 0.72 14.26 -1.31
CA THR A 532 1.58 15.22 -1.99
C THR A 532 0.89 15.89 -3.16
N SER A 533 0.06 15.18 -3.93
CA SER A 533 -0.66 15.71 -5.09
C SER A 533 -2.02 16.32 -4.77
N HIS A 534 -2.47 16.27 -3.51
CA HIS A 534 -3.75 16.84 -3.12
C HIS A 534 -3.71 18.39 -3.22
N PRO A 535 -4.75 19.06 -3.77
CA PRO A 535 -4.77 20.52 -3.89
C PRO A 535 -4.70 21.27 -2.54
N ASP A 536 -5.31 20.72 -1.49
CA ASP A 536 -5.26 21.23 -0.11
C ASP A 536 -5.05 20.10 0.94
N PRO A 537 -3.80 19.62 1.15
CA PRO A 537 -3.53 18.52 2.08
C PRO A 537 -3.90 18.83 3.54
N GLU A 538 -3.90 20.11 3.93
CA GLU A 538 -4.29 20.56 5.27
C GLU A 538 -5.80 20.41 5.51
N ALA A 539 -6.62 20.61 4.46
CA ALA A 539 -8.04 20.28 4.50
C ALA A 539 -8.28 18.81 4.86
N LEU A 540 -7.50 17.90 4.25
CA LEU A 540 -7.64 16.47 4.49
C LEU A 540 -7.24 16.11 5.93
N ARG A 541 -6.14 16.68 6.45
CA ARG A 541 -5.74 16.55 7.86
C ARG A 541 -6.84 17.00 8.83
N ARG A 542 -7.44 18.17 8.58
CA ARG A 542 -8.57 18.68 9.39
C ARG A 542 -9.79 17.76 9.34
N THR A 543 -10.09 17.20 8.17
CA THR A 543 -11.16 16.20 7.99
C THR A 543 -10.89 14.95 8.83
N VAL A 544 -9.64 14.46 8.87
CA VAL A 544 -9.27 13.33 9.71
C VAL A 544 -9.47 13.63 11.19
N ASP A 545 -9.01 14.79 11.65
CA ASP A 545 -9.16 15.22 13.05
C ASP A 545 -10.62 15.35 13.48
N ARG A 546 -11.47 15.93 12.62
CA ARG A 546 -12.92 16.02 12.87
C ARG A 546 -13.55 14.63 13.01
N ASP A 547 -13.14 13.69 12.17
CA ASP A 547 -13.83 12.41 12.08
C ASP A 547 -13.35 11.37 13.09
N LEU A 548 -12.09 11.45 13.51
CA LEU A 548 -11.50 10.54 14.49
C LEU A 548 -11.36 11.14 15.90
N GLY A 549 -11.41 12.48 16.03
CA GLY A 549 -11.29 13.19 17.31
C GLY A 549 -9.84 13.60 17.66
N ALA A 550 -9.71 14.40 18.72
CA ALA A 550 -8.43 14.82 19.29
C ALA A 550 -7.77 13.71 20.11
N GLY A 551 -6.44 13.69 20.19
CA GLY A 551 -5.71 12.77 21.05
C GLY A 551 -5.47 11.36 20.46
N ARG A 552 -5.60 11.24 19.13
CA ARG A 552 -5.17 10.07 18.37
C ARG A 552 -3.71 9.73 18.66
N VAL A 553 -3.40 8.44 18.56
CA VAL A 553 -2.05 7.93 18.72
C VAL A 553 -1.64 7.24 17.42
N LYS A 554 -0.48 7.66 16.89
CA LYS A 554 0.20 7.03 15.76
C LYS A 554 1.43 6.28 16.25
N SER A 555 1.70 5.12 15.69
CA SER A 555 2.96 4.40 15.92
C SER A 555 4.13 5.04 15.16
N LEU A 556 5.26 5.23 15.86
CA LEU A 556 6.55 5.44 15.19
C LEU A 556 7.14 4.09 14.81
N PHE A 557 7.37 3.89 13.52
CA PHE A 557 7.88 2.63 12.99
C PHE A 557 9.41 2.64 12.92
N PRO A 558 10.06 1.50 13.22
CA PRO A 558 11.49 1.33 13.02
C PRO A 558 11.84 1.35 11.52
N GLU A 559 13.11 1.62 11.20
CA GLU A 559 13.57 1.75 9.81
C GLU A 559 13.39 0.48 8.97
N ASN A 560 13.44 -0.68 9.63
CA ASN A 560 13.28 -1.99 9.01
C ASN A 560 11.83 -2.50 9.05
N PHE A 561 10.85 -1.65 9.38
CA PHE A 561 9.46 -2.09 9.44
C PHE A 561 8.99 -2.64 8.08
N PRO A 562 8.43 -3.86 8.03
CA PRO A 562 8.16 -4.52 6.76
C PRO A 562 7.25 -3.70 5.84
N ARG A 563 7.65 -3.59 4.57
CA ARG A 563 6.89 -2.94 3.47
C ARG A 563 6.67 -1.43 3.64
N LEU A 564 7.13 -0.79 4.71
CA LEU A 564 7.04 0.66 4.86
C LEU A 564 8.10 1.34 4.00
N THR A 565 7.67 2.30 3.19
CA THR A 565 8.55 3.21 2.45
C THR A 565 8.06 4.64 2.64
N ALA A 566 8.94 5.62 2.40
CA ALA A 566 8.57 7.02 2.49
C ALA A 566 7.40 7.40 1.57
N ARG A 567 7.29 6.72 0.42
CA ARG A 567 6.21 6.90 -0.56
C ARG A 567 4.83 6.47 -0.05
N ILE A 568 4.76 5.47 0.83
CA ILE A 568 3.48 4.99 1.39
C ILE A 568 3.26 5.42 2.85
N ALA A 569 4.20 6.16 3.43
CA ALA A 569 4.08 6.69 4.78
C ALA A 569 2.82 7.55 4.90
N ASP A 570 2.12 7.40 6.02
CA ASP A 570 0.94 8.19 6.30
C ASP A 570 1.35 9.64 6.63
N LEU A 571 0.78 10.61 5.92
CA LEU A 571 0.99 12.05 6.09
C LEU A 571 -0.26 12.79 6.61
N ALA A 572 -1.37 12.11 6.90
CA ALA A 572 -2.64 12.72 7.34
C ALA A 572 -2.73 12.94 8.86
N TRP A 573 -1.56 13.13 9.49
CA TRP A 573 -1.45 13.49 10.90
C TRP A 573 -1.31 15.01 11.05
N SER A 574 -2.03 15.57 12.00
CA SER A 574 -1.91 16.98 12.38
C SER A 574 -1.04 17.15 13.62
N ASP A 575 -0.87 18.40 14.04
CA ASP A 575 -0.30 18.78 15.33
C ASP A 575 -1.10 18.25 16.55
N ARG A 576 -2.30 17.71 16.35
CA ARG A 576 -3.16 17.10 17.40
C ARG A 576 -2.98 15.59 17.57
N THR A 577 -2.10 14.96 16.78
CA THR A 577 -1.83 13.52 16.84
C THR A 577 -0.57 13.23 17.67
N TRP A 578 -0.68 12.36 18.67
CA TRP A 578 0.46 11.86 19.45
C TRP A 578 1.22 10.77 18.71
N GLN A 579 2.52 10.69 18.96
CA GLN A 579 3.43 9.69 18.40
C GLN A 579 3.86 8.70 19.49
N LEU A 580 3.38 7.46 19.43
CA LEU A 580 3.81 6.38 20.30
C LEU A 580 5.10 5.76 19.78
N ALA A 581 6.18 5.92 20.55
CA ALA A 581 7.42 5.22 20.32
C ALA A 581 7.51 3.99 21.22
N TYR A 582 7.65 2.83 20.60
CA TYR A 582 7.70 1.55 21.31
C TYR A 582 9.02 0.81 21.13
N GLU A 583 9.78 1.19 20.11
CA GLU A 583 11.09 0.67 19.71
C GLU A 583 11.97 1.83 19.22
N PRO A 584 13.26 1.59 18.95
CA PRO A 584 14.09 2.55 18.24
C PRO A 584 13.45 2.96 16.90
N ALA A 585 13.20 4.26 16.74
CA ALA A 585 12.57 4.81 15.54
C ALA A 585 13.09 6.23 15.30
N PRO A 586 13.28 6.66 14.04
CA PRO A 586 13.78 8.00 13.75
C PRO A 586 12.65 9.02 13.60
N GLY A 587 13.01 10.30 13.62
CA GLY A 587 12.13 11.41 13.24
C GLY A 587 10.96 11.64 14.20
N ALA A 588 11.15 11.35 15.48
CA ALA A 588 10.17 11.63 16.51
C ALA A 588 10.02 13.15 16.71
N ASP A 589 8.79 13.61 16.90
CA ASP A 589 8.49 14.97 17.34
C ASP A 589 8.45 15.01 18.88
N PRO A 590 9.40 15.67 19.56
CA PRO A 590 9.47 15.71 21.02
C PRO A 590 8.21 16.30 21.68
N ASP A 591 7.51 17.22 21.02
CA ASP A 591 6.33 17.88 21.57
C ASP A 591 5.08 16.98 21.53
N ARG A 592 5.13 15.91 20.72
CA ARG A 592 4.03 14.96 20.50
C ARG A 592 4.40 13.52 20.87
N LEU A 593 5.59 13.30 21.41
CA LEU A 593 6.12 11.97 21.71
C LEU A 593 5.47 11.37 22.97
N ILE A 594 5.10 10.10 22.87
CA ILE A 594 4.74 9.22 23.98
C ILE A 594 5.71 8.04 23.96
N PRO A 595 6.74 8.04 24.83
CA PRO A 595 7.56 6.86 25.03
C PRO A 595 6.72 5.74 25.64
N ALA A 596 6.84 4.50 25.16
CA ALA A 596 6.13 3.35 25.74
C ALA A 596 6.47 3.17 27.23
N THR A 597 7.67 3.57 27.65
CA THR A 597 8.15 3.54 29.04
C THR A 597 7.57 4.64 29.93
N ALA A 598 6.85 5.60 29.36
CA ALA A 598 6.13 6.65 30.08
C ALA A 598 4.69 6.26 30.47
N LEU A 599 4.23 5.08 30.05
CA LEU A 599 2.86 4.61 30.25
C LEU A 599 2.77 3.44 31.23
N THR A 600 1.71 3.46 32.02
CA THR A 600 1.27 2.36 32.89
C THR A 600 -0.15 1.94 32.51
N VAL A 601 -0.47 0.65 32.59
CA VAL A 601 -1.77 0.08 32.26
C VAL A 601 -2.43 -0.43 33.53
N SER A 602 -3.71 -0.14 33.69
CA SER A 602 -4.53 -0.62 34.81
C SER A 602 -5.94 -0.97 34.33
N ASP A 603 -6.64 -1.81 35.10
CA ASP A 603 -8.07 -2.02 34.93
C ASP A 603 -8.86 -0.87 35.58
N VAL A 604 -9.69 -0.20 34.78
CA VAL A 604 -10.66 0.81 35.21
C VAL A 604 -12.04 0.36 34.74
N ASP A 605 -12.88 -0.02 35.70
CA ASP A 605 -14.27 -0.46 35.47
C ASP A 605 -14.39 -1.59 34.43
N GLY A 606 -13.47 -2.56 34.46
CA GLY A 606 -13.46 -3.69 33.54
C GLY A 606 -12.85 -3.36 32.17
N ARG A 607 -12.11 -2.26 32.03
CA ARG A 607 -11.41 -1.88 30.80
C ARG A 607 -9.94 -1.58 31.07
N LEU A 608 -9.07 -2.05 30.19
CA LEU A 608 -7.65 -1.72 30.28
C LEU A 608 -7.40 -0.30 29.75
N VAL A 609 -6.82 0.54 30.61
CA VAL A 609 -6.53 1.95 30.32
C VAL A 609 -5.05 2.19 30.54
N ALA A 610 -4.39 2.74 29.51
CA ALA A 610 -3.03 3.24 29.61
C ALA A 610 -3.05 4.68 30.12
N ARG A 611 -2.18 4.99 31.08
CA ARG A 611 -2.07 6.29 31.75
C ARG A 611 -0.63 6.78 31.76
N ARG A 612 -0.45 8.05 31.42
CA ARG A 612 0.79 8.81 31.58
C ARG A 612 0.79 9.55 32.91
N ALA A 613 1.98 9.86 33.44
CA ALA A 613 2.15 10.49 34.75
C ALA A 613 1.46 11.87 34.90
N ASP A 614 1.21 12.59 33.80
CA ASP A 614 0.48 13.87 33.77
C ASP A 614 -1.05 13.72 33.79
N GLY A 615 -1.54 12.48 33.89
CA GLY A 615 -2.97 12.15 33.95
C GLY A 615 -3.62 11.95 32.58
N ALA A 616 -2.88 12.07 31.47
CA ALA A 616 -3.40 11.69 30.16
C ALA A 616 -3.67 10.17 30.11
N THR A 617 -4.80 9.78 29.52
CA THR A 617 -5.26 8.39 29.48
C THR A 617 -5.71 7.99 28.08
N TRP A 618 -5.52 6.73 27.73
CA TRP A 618 -6.00 6.12 26.49
C TRP A 618 -6.60 4.74 26.78
N PRO A 619 -7.73 4.36 26.17
CA PRO A 619 -8.10 2.95 26.09
C PRO A 619 -6.94 2.16 25.48
N LEU A 620 -6.58 1.02 26.07
CA LEU A 620 -5.42 0.25 25.62
C LEU A 620 -5.49 -0.09 24.12
N ILE A 621 -6.70 -0.40 23.63
CA ILE A 621 -6.95 -0.77 22.23
C ILE A 621 -6.51 0.31 21.24
N GLU A 622 -6.61 1.60 21.60
CA GLU A 622 -6.20 2.72 20.73
C GLU A 622 -4.68 2.76 20.49
N LEU A 623 -3.88 2.28 21.44
CA LEU A 623 -2.42 2.19 21.31
C LEU A 623 -1.95 1.07 20.36
N PHE A 624 -2.89 0.23 19.91
CA PHE A 624 -2.69 -0.83 18.91
C PHE A 624 -3.47 -0.59 17.61
N GLY A 625 -4.22 0.51 17.52
CA GLY A 625 -5.20 0.76 16.45
C GLY A 625 -4.65 0.60 15.03
N GLU A 626 -3.42 1.04 14.74
CA GLU A 626 -2.80 0.87 13.41
C GLU A 626 -2.57 -0.61 13.04
N PHE A 627 -2.12 -1.46 13.98
CA PHE A 627 -1.95 -2.89 13.71
C PHE A 627 -3.29 -3.60 13.54
N LEU A 628 -4.29 -3.22 14.34
CA LEU A 628 -5.64 -3.74 14.19
C LEU A 628 -6.26 -3.35 12.84
N SER A 629 -5.94 -2.16 12.35
CA SER A 629 -6.36 -1.67 11.03
C SER A 629 -5.70 -2.44 9.89
N ILE A 630 -4.40 -2.77 10.02
CA ILE A 630 -3.71 -3.68 9.08
C ILE A 630 -4.42 -5.05 9.06
N HIS A 631 -4.71 -5.61 10.24
CA HIS A 631 -5.40 -6.89 10.35
C HIS A 631 -6.83 -6.85 9.80
N ALA A 632 -7.59 -5.80 10.07
CA ALA A 632 -8.95 -5.62 9.56
C ALA A 632 -8.98 -5.52 8.02
N SER A 633 -8.06 -4.75 7.43
CA SER A 633 -7.93 -4.66 5.97
C SER A 633 -7.57 -6.02 5.35
N ASP A 634 -6.70 -6.81 5.99
CA ASP A 634 -6.33 -8.14 5.48
C ASP A 634 -7.42 -9.20 5.66
N ALA A 635 -8.22 -9.07 6.72
CA ALA A 635 -9.30 -9.98 7.10
C ALA A 635 -10.56 -9.82 6.25
N PHE A 636 -10.83 -8.61 5.72
CA PHE A 636 -11.99 -8.35 4.87
C PHE A 636 -11.82 -8.94 3.46
N LYS A 637 -11.76 -10.27 3.38
CA LYS A 637 -11.75 -11.03 2.12
C LYS A 637 -12.99 -11.91 2.12
N LEU A 638 -13.94 -11.55 1.26
CA LEU A 638 -15.25 -12.21 1.11
C LEU A 638 -15.12 -13.53 0.35
N VAL A 639 -14.27 -14.44 0.84
CA VAL A 639 -13.89 -15.66 0.12
C VAL A 639 -14.80 -16.81 0.54
N SER A 640 -15.48 -17.43 -0.42
CA SER A 640 -15.99 -18.78 -0.23
C SER A 640 -14.88 -19.80 -0.51
N ALA A 641 -14.77 -20.84 0.30
CA ALA A 641 -13.72 -21.86 0.18
C ALA A 641 -13.98 -22.88 -0.96
N GLY A 642 -15.11 -22.78 -1.66
CA GLY A 642 -15.48 -23.71 -2.73
C GLY A 642 -14.59 -23.61 -3.98
N ALA A 643 -14.54 -24.71 -4.73
CA ALA A 643 -13.85 -24.80 -6.02
C ALA A 643 -14.38 -23.79 -7.06
N HIS A 644 -15.64 -23.37 -6.93
CA HIS A 644 -16.26 -22.35 -7.75
C HIS A 644 -17.11 -21.42 -6.89
N THR A 645 -17.08 -20.13 -7.21
CA THR A 645 -17.96 -19.11 -6.65
C THR A 645 -18.65 -18.39 -7.81
N PRO A 646 -20.00 -18.33 -7.86
CA PRO A 646 -20.69 -17.54 -8.86
C PRO A 646 -20.30 -16.06 -8.75
N ARG A 647 -20.50 -15.29 -9.82
CA ARG A 647 -20.56 -13.83 -9.70
C ARG A 647 -21.75 -13.47 -8.80
N ILE A 648 -21.51 -12.75 -7.72
CA ILE A 648 -22.56 -12.30 -6.79
C ILE A 648 -22.78 -10.80 -7.02
N THR A 649 -24.00 -10.45 -7.42
CA THR A 649 -24.42 -9.08 -7.67
C THR A 649 -25.61 -8.72 -6.78
N VAL A 650 -25.45 -7.65 -5.99
CA VAL A 650 -26.53 -7.04 -5.21
C VAL A 650 -27.02 -5.80 -5.97
N ASP A 651 -28.26 -5.82 -6.42
CA ASP A 651 -28.82 -4.83 -7.35
C ASP A 651 -27.94 -4.68 -8.62
N ARG A 652 -27.14 -3.60 -8.72
CA ARG A 652 -26.16 -3.35 -9.80
C ARG A 652 -24.70 -3.40 -9.34
N PHE A 653 -24.46 -3.84 -8.11
CA PHE A 653 -23.17 -3.85 -7.44
C PHE A 653 -22.65 -5.28 -7.29
N THR A 654 -21.58 -5.62 -7.99
CA THR A 654 -20.93 -6.93 -7.91
C THR A 654 -20.01 -6.97 -6.69
N VAL A 655 -20.41 -7.70 -5.66
CA VAL A 655 -19.65 -7.88 -4.41
C VAL A 655 -18.60 -8.99 -4.52
N ALA A 656 -18.80 -9.94 -5.45
CA ALA A 656 -17.83 -10.98 -5.75
C ALA A 656 -17.84 -11.31 -7.25
N ARG A 657 -16.67 -11.32 -7.88
CA ARG A 657 -16.47 -11.80 -9.25
C ARG A 657 -16.52 -13.33 -9.30
N GLU A 658 -16.98 -13.88 -10.42
CA GLU A 658 -16.93 -15.33 -10.66
C GLU A 658 -15.48 -15.82 -10.51
N THR A 659 -15.29 -16.84 -9.68
CA THR A 659 -13.96 -17.31 -9.27
C THR A 659 -13.90 -18.84 -9.30
N TRP A 660 -12.78 -19.38 -9.79
CA TRP A 660 -12.47 -20.81 -9.81
C TRP A 660 -11.18 -21.05 -9.03
N ARG A 661 -11.13 -22.16 -8.28
CA ARG A 661 -9.98 -22.57 -7.48
C ARG A 661 -9.63 -24.00 -7.84
N CYS A 662 -8.36 -24.23 -8.16
CA CYS A 662 -7.79 -25.54 -8.44
C CYS A 662 -6.31 -25.55 -8.02
N THR A 663 -5.57 -26.56 -8.42
CA THR A 663 -4.12 -26.66 -8.20
C THR A 663 -3.34 -26.67 -9.51
N VAL A 664 -2.03 -26.45 -9.42
CA VAL A 664 -1.09 -26.55 -10.55
C VAL A 664 -1.19 -27.92 -11.23
N GLY A 665 -1.28 -28.99 -10.46
CA GLY A 665 -1.43 -30.36 -10.96
C GLY A 665 -2.73 -30.53 -11.77
N GLU A 666 -3.84 -30.04 -11.25
CA GLU A 666 -5.17 -30.13 -11.89
C GLU A 666 -5.24 -29.37 -13.22
N THR A 667 -4.42 -28.34 -13.42
CA THR A 667 -4.38 -27.63 -14.72
C THR A 667 -3.86 -28.50 -15.87
N GLY A 668 -2.99 -29.48 -15.58
CA GLY A 668 -2.29 -30.29 -16.59
C GLY A 668 -1.29 -29.52 -17.46
N LEU A 669 -1.13 -28.19 -17.27
CA LEU A 669 -0.33 -27.34 -18.16
C LEU A 669 1.18 -27.55 -17.99
N ALA A 670 1.63 -27.88 -16.78
CA ALA A 670 3.05 -28.10 -16.50
C ALA A 670 3.63 -29.27 -17.31
N ALA A 671 2.81 -30.27 -17.63
CA ALA A 671 3.20 -31.46 -18.39
C ALA A 671 3.13 -31.27 -19.91
N ALA A 672 2.48 -30.21 -20.39
CA ALA A 672 2.30 -29.98 -21.82
C ALA A 672 3.65 -29.65 -22.50
N LYS A 673 3.91 -30.32 -23.63
CA LYS A 673 5.14 -30.20 -24.41
C LYS A 673 4.95 -29.32 -25.65
N GLY A 674 5.99 -28.57 -25.98
CA GLY A 674 5.98 -27.70 -27.15
C GLY A 674 5.00 -26.53 -27.04
N TYR A 675 5.07 -25.63 -28.01
CA TYR A 675 4.29 -24.39 -27.99
C TYR A 675 2.81 -24.63 -28.35
N GLN A 676 2.55 -25.42 -29.41
CA GLN A 676 1.20 -25.82 -29.81
C GLN A 676 0.54 -26.74 -28.77
N GLY A 677 1.28 -27.72 -28.25
CA GLY A 677 0.74 -28.66 -27.26
C GLY A 677 0.32 -27.97 -25.96
N LEU A 678 1.08 -26.97 -25.51
CA LEU A 678 0.69 -26.11 -24.38
C LEU A 678 -0.58 -25.31 -24.69
N TYR A 679 -0.70 -24.74 -25.89
CA TYR A 679 -1.89 -23.98 -26.29
C TYR A 679 -3.14 -24.87 -26.32
N LEU A 680 -3.08 -26.04 -26.95
CA LEU A 680 -4.19 -27.02 -26.94
C LEU A 680 -4.53 -27.50 -25.52
N ALA A 681 -3.53 -27.70 -24.65
CA ALA A 681 -3.78 -28.05 -23.25
C ALA A 681 -4.53 -26.94 -22.52
N ALA A 682 -4.16 -25.68 -22.71
CA ALA A 682 -4.85 -24.53 -22.14
C ALA A 682 -6.28 -24.38 -22.66
N ARG A 683 -6.52 -24.59 -23.97
CA ARG A 683 -7.86 -24.59 -24.56
C ARG A 683 -8.76 -25.68 -23.96
N ARG A 684 -8.23 -26.91 -23.82
CA ARG A 684 -8.95 -28.01 -23.14
C ARG A 684 -9.28 -27.67 -21.69
N TRP A 685 -8.32 -27.13 -20.95
CA TRP A 685 -8.53 -26.75 -19.55
C TRP A 685 -9.60 -25.65 -19.41
N ARG A 686 -9.54 -24.61 -20.25
CA ARG A 686 -10.57 -23.56 -20.37
C ARG A 686 -11.94 -24.15 -20.63
N ALA A 687 -12.05 -25.10 -21.57
CA ALA A 687 -13.33 -25.74 -21.90
C ALA A 687 -13.85 -26.62 -20.75
N ALA A 688 -12.98 -27.40 -20.11
CA ALA A 688 -13.34 -28.32 -19.02
C ALA A 688 -13.94 -27.60 -17.81
N LEU A 689 -13.42 -26.42 -17.46
CA LEU A 689 -13.94 -25.59 -16.37
C LEU A 689 -15.03 -24.60 -16.82
N GLY A 690 -15.27 -24.49 -18.14
CA GLY A 690 -16.14 -23.49 -18.74
C GLY A 690 -15.72 -22.06 -18.38
N LEU A 691 -14.41 -21.79 -18.42
CA LEU A 691 -13.85 -20.46 -18.17
C LEU A 691 -14.19 -19.49 -19.31
N PRO A 692 -14.32 -18.18 -19.04
CA PRO A 692 -14.33 -17.17 -20.10
C PRO A 692 -12.96 -17.10 -20.79
N GLU A 693 -12.92 -16.45 -21.97
CA GLU A 693 -11.67 -16.29 -22.74
C GLU A 693 -10.61 -15.48 -21.99
N ARG A 694 -11.04 -14.54 -21.13
CA ARG A 694 -10.16 -13.61 -20.42
C ARG A 694 -10.38 -13.71 -18.92
N VAL A 695 -9.30 -13.89 -18.18
CA VAL A 695 -9.30 -14.08 -16.73
C VAL A 695 -8.09 -13.40 -16.11
N PHE A 696 -8.16 -13.13 -14.82
CA PHE A 696 -6.99 -12.96 -13.98
C PHE A 696 -6.65 -14.29 -13.30
N VAL A 697 -5.37 -14.66 -13.26
CA VAL A 697 -4.89 -15.88 -12.61
C VAL A 697 -3.87 -15.54 -11.52
N ARG A 698 -4.06 -16.06 -10.32
CA ARG A 698 -3.11 -16.00 -9.22
C ARG A 698 -2.58 -17.40 -8.90
N LEU A 699 -1.27 -17.56 -8.97
CA LEU A 699 -0.57 -18.74 -8.47
C LEU A 699 -0.21 -18.52 -6.99
N GLY A 700 -0.23 -19.57 -6.17
CA GLY A 700 0.11 -19.48 -4.74
C GLY A 700 1.53 -19.00 -4.48
N THR A 701 2.44 -19.19 -5.44
CA THR A 701 3.83 -18.69 -5.42
C THR A 701 3.97 -17.23 -5.85
N GLU A 702 2.89 -16.59 -6.31
CA GLU A 702 2.90 -15.22 -6.82
C GLU A 702 2.11 -14.28 -5.90
N ILE A 703 2.62 -13.05 -5.73
CA ILE A 703 1.98 -12.05 -4.86
C ILE A 703 0.73 -11.45 -5.52
N LYS A 704 0.78 -11.20 -6.83
CA LYS A 704 -0.26 -10.51 -7.59
C LYS A 704 -0.81 -11.38 -8.73
N PRO A 705 -2.12 -11.30 -9.03
CA PRO A 705 -2.70 -12.00 -10.18
C PRO A 705 -2.12 -11.48 -11.50
N THR A 706 -2.19 -12.26 -12.57
CA THR A 706 -1.74 -11.92 -13.93
C THR A 706 -2.90 -12.05 -14.91
N TYR A 707 -3.04 -11.13 -15.87
CA TYR A 707 -4.03 -11.24 -16.93
C TYR A 707 -3.66 -12.39 -17.88
N LEU A 708 -4.65 -13.18 -18.26
CA LEU A 708 -4.53 -14.25 -19.23
C LEU A 708 -5.70 -14.15 -20.23
N ASP A 709 -5.35 -14.10 -21.52
CA ASP A 709 -6.28 -14.29 -22.62
C ASP A 709 -6.00 -15.68 -23.25
N PHE A 710 -6.94 -16.61 -23.12
CA PHE A 710 -6.84 -17.96 -23.65
C PHE A 710 -6.88 -18.01 -25.19
N THR A 711 -7.20 -16.91 -25.86
CA THR A 711 -7.08 -16.80 -27.32
C THR A 711 -5.65 -16.48 -27.75
N SER A 712 -4.77 -16.02 -26.85
CA SER A 712 -3.43 -15.57 -27.18
C SER A 712 -2.39 -16.68 -26.99
N PRO A 713 -1.75 -17.19 -28.07
CA PRO A 713 -0.65 -18.14 -27.93
C PRO A 713 0.50 -17.61 -27.06
N ALA A 714 0.82 -16.32 -27.19
CA ALA A 714 1.92 -15.68 -26.49
C ALA A 714 1.68 -15.61 -24.97
N LEU A 715 0.47 -15.16 -24.56
CA LEU A 715 0.12 -15.09 -23.13
C LEU A 715 -0.03 -16.48 -22.51
N VAL A 716 -0.58 -17.45 -23.24
CA VAL A 716 -0.67 -18.85 -22.79
C VAL A 716 0.73 -19.46 -22.59
N SER A 717 1.70 -19.17 -23.45
CA SER A 717 3.09 -19.62 -23.25
C SER A 717 3.73 -19.01 -22.01
N SER A 718 3.57 -17.68 -21.84
CA SER A 718 4.08 -17.00 -20.64
C SER A 718 3.49 -17.60 -19.37
N PHE A 719 2.17 -17.81 -19.34
CA PHE A 719 1.47 -18.43 -18.22
C PHE A 719 1.92 -19.88 -17.98
N GLY A 720 2.09 -20.69 -19.03
CA GLY A 720 2.59 -22.06 -18.88
C GLY A 720 4.00 -22.13 -18.28
N ASN A 721 4.87 -21.15 -18.55
CA ASN A 721 6.18 -21.05 -17.88
C ASN A 721 6.04 -20.69 -16.40
N MET A 722 5.11 -19.79 -16.05
CA MET A 722 4.80 -19.48 -14.65
C MET A 722 4.29 -20.72 -13.91
N VAL A 723 3.39 -21.51 -14.52
CA VAL A 723 2.87 -22.76 -13.93
C VAL A 723 4.00 -23.78 -13.71
N ARG A 724 4.90 -23.95 -14.69
CA ARG A 724 6.07 -24.84 -14.53
C ARG A 724 6.99 -24.39 -13.40
N ARG A 725 7.20 -23.07 -13.25
CA ARG A 725 8.01 -22.51 -12.18
C ARG A 725 7.35 -22.73 -10.82
N ALA A 726 6.07 -22.41 -10.70
CA ALA A 726 5.28 -22.65 -9.49
C ALA A 726 5.31 -24.13 -9.07
N ARG A 727 5.20 -25.06 -10.03
CA ARG A 727 5.36 -26.49 -9.78
C ARG A 727 6.73 -26.84 -9.22
N ALA A 728 7.79 -26.26 -9.79
CA ALA A 728 9.16 -26.53 -9.34
C ALA A 728 9.41 -25.99 -7.91
N ASP A 729 8.82 -24.85 -7.57
CA ASP A 729 9.02 -24.17 -6.30
C ASP A 729 8.12 -24.75 -5.17
N GLY A 730 6.93 -25.25 -5.48
CA GLY A 730 5.95 -25.69 -4.46
C GLY A 730 5.17 -26.98 -4.74
N GLY A 731 5.44 -27.69 -5.84
CA GLY A 731 4.79 -28.95 -6.18
C GLY A 731 3.45 -28.82 -6.91
N ASP A 732 2.73 -29.94 -7.04
CA ASP A 732 1.45 -30.01 -7.77
C ASP A 732 0.28 -29.38 -7.00
N ASP A 733 0.38 -29.29 -5.67
CA ASP A 733 -0.66 -28.75 -4.79
C ASP A 733 -0.66 -27.22 -4.70
N VAL A 734 0.25 -26.53 -5.40
CA VAL A 734 0.26 -25.07 -5.44
C VAL A 734 -1.08 -24.56 -5.95
N SER A 735 -1.72 -23.70 -5.16
CA SER A 735 -3.04 -23.15 -5.46
C SER A 735 -3.04 -22.30 -6.73
N VAL A 736 -4.07 -22.45 -7.54
CA VAL A 736 -4.38 -21.64 -8.71
C VAL A 736 -5.78 -21.05 -8.54
N VAL A 737 -5.87 -19.73 -8.51
CA VAL A 737 -7.15 -19.01 -8.43
C VAL A 737 -7.35 -18.24 -9.72
N LEU A 738 -8.44 -18.51 -10.42
CA LEU A 738 -8.87 -17.75 -11.59
C LEU A 738 -10.06 -16.87 -11.21
N THR A 739 -10.06 -15.62 -11.66
CA THR A 739 -11.18 -14.70 -11.52
C THR A 739 -11.53 -14.16 -12.90
N GLU A 740 -12.81 -14.04 -13.22
CA GLU A 740 -13.24 -13.44 -14.49
C GLU A 740 -12.69 -12.01 -14.68
N LEU A 741 -12.49 -11.60 -15.93
CA LEU A 741 -12.20 -10.21 -16.26
C LEU A 741 -13.49 -9.38 -16.16
N LEU A 742 -13.58 -8.54 -15.12
CA LEU A 742 -14.68 -7.61 -14.93
C LEU A 742 -14.18 -6.35 -14.20
N PRO A 743 -14.34 -5.13 -14.75
CA PRO A 743 -14.90 -4.79 -16.08
C PRO A 743 -14.15 -5.41 -17.26
N THR A 744 -14.79 -5.55 -18.42
CA THR A 744 -14.10 -5.90 -19.68
C THR A 744 -13.57 -4.64 -20.39
N PRO A 745 -12.73 -4.74 -21.44
CA PRO A 745 -12.26 -3.56 -22.18
C PRO A 745 -13.41 -2.71 -22.73
N GLU A 746 -14.52 -3.35 -23.10
CA GLU A 746 -15.72 -2.71 -23.63
C GLU A 746 -16.44 -1.87 -22.57
N ASP A 747 -16.29 -2.24 -21.29
CA ASP A 747 -16.87 -1.59 -20.11
C ASP A 747 -15.98 -0.47 -19.51
N THR A 748 -14.94 -0.05 -20.22
CA THR A 748 -14.08 1.07 -19.78
C THR A 748 -14.67 2.41 -20.22
N TRP A 749 -14.61 3.40 -19.32
CA TRP A 749 -15.31 4.69 -19.50
C TRP A 749 -14.43 5.92 -19.35
N VAL A 750 -13.26 5.82 -18.69
CA VAL A 750 -12.37 6.98 -18.48
C VAL A 750 -11.64 7.30 -19.79
N PRO A 751 -11.91 8.46 -20.41
CA PRO A 751 -11.30 8.84 -21.68
C PRO A 751 -9.93 9.52 -21.48
N ASP A 752 -9.12 9.56 -22.53
CA ASP A 752 -8.12 10.61 -22.75
C ASP A 752 -8.61 11.64 -23.78
N ALA A 753 -7.77 12.64 -24.09
CA ALA A 753 -8.07 13.66 -25.10
C ALA A 753 -8.25 13.08 -26.53
N ASP A 754 -7.69 11.89 -26.80
CA ASP A 754 -7.81 11.18 -28.08
C ASP A 754 -9.04 10.23 -28.13
N GLY A 755 -9.82 10.17 -27.06
CA GLY A 755 -11.01 9.32 -26.93
C GLY A 755 -10.71 7.85 -26.65
N ARG A 756 -9.45 7.47 -26.36
CA ARG A 756 -9.10 6.13 -25.88
C ARG A 756 -9.55 5.95 -24.44
N ARG A 757 -9.83 4.70 -24.04
CA ARG A 757 -10.45 4.40 -22.75
C ARG A 757 -9.54 3.56 -21.87
N TYR A 758 -9.59 3.84 -20.57
CA TYR A 758 -8.68 3.30 -19.57
C TYR A 758 -9.47 2.56 -18.48
N TYR A 759 -8.88 1.51 -17.92
CA TYR A 759 -9.42 0.94 -16.68
C TYR A 759 -9.23 1.94 -15.55
N SER A 760 -10.18 1.97 -14.63
CA SER A 760 -10.18 2.87 -13.49
C SER A 760 -10.66 2.21 -12.22
N GLU A 761 -10.19 2.72 -11.08
CA GLU A 761 -10.59 2.29 -9.75
C GLU A 761 -10.81 3.54 -8.89
N LEU A 762 -12.06 3.76 -8.45
CA LEU A 762 -12.49 4.84 -7.58
C LEU A 762 -12.36 4.38 -6.12
N ARG A 763 -11.44 5.02 -5.40
CA ARG A 763 -11.21 4.81 -3.97
C ARG A 763 -11.88 5.94 -3.20
N MET A 764 -12.86 5.58 -2.39
CA MET A 764 -13.62 6.52 -1.55
C MET A 764 -13.19 6.40 -0.09
N THR A 765 -13.55 7.39 0.74
CA THR A 765 -13.46 7.28 2.20
C THR A 765 -14.86 7.41 2.78
N ILE A 766 -15.29 6.39 3.51
CA ILE A 766 -16.60 6.32 4.14
C ILE A 766 -16.42 6.24 5.65
N ARG A 767 -17.14 7.12 6.34
CA ARG A 767 -17.12 7.29 7.78
C ARG A 767 -18.38 6.70 8.41
N ASP A 768 -18.16 5.90 9.45
CA ASP A 768 -19.18 5.44 10.38
C ASP A 768 -19.77 6.62 11.16
N PRO A 769 -21.11 6.80 11.14
CA PRO A 769 -21.76 7.86 11.91
C PRO A 769 -21.61 7.65 13.42
N VAL A 770 -21.41 6.42 13.88
CA VAL A 770 -21.28 6.08 15.29
C VAL A 770 -19.86 6.35 15.76
N ALA A 771 -19.73 6.95 16.95
CA ALA A 771 -18.44 7.15 17.59
C ALA A 771 -17.84 5.81 18.07
N ALA A 772 -16.53 5.66 17.95
CA ALA A 772 -15.79 4.57 18.56
C ALA A 772 -15.71 4.72 20.09
N PRO A 773 -15.51 3.62 20.84
CA PRO A 773 -15.27 3.70 22.28
C PRO A 773 -14.03 4.55 22.59
N GLY A 774 -14.18 5.59 23.41
CA GLY A 774 -13.04 6.35 23.93
C GLY A 774 -12.46 7.41 22.99
N SER A 775 -13.26 7.99 22.07
CA SER A 775 -12.94 9.31 21.53
C SER A 775 -12.72 10.26 22.71
N LEU A 776 -11.47 10.69 22.92
CA LEU A 776 -11.14 11.62 24.00
C LEU A 776 -12.00 12.88 23.78
N PRO A 777 -12.71 13.38 24.81
CA PRO A 777 -13.48 14.59 24.66
C PRO A 777 -12.57 15.71 24.16
N GLU A 778 -13.08 16.51 23.21
CA GLU A 778 -12.42 17.73 22.74
C GLU A 778 -11.93 18.53 23.96
N PRO A 779 -10.68 19.02 23.98
CA PRO A 779 -10.21 19.89 25.04
C PRO A 779 -10.96 21.23 24.97
N GLY A 780 -12.14 21.28 25.57
CA GLY A 780 -13.09 22.39 25.51
C GLY A 780 -14.31 22.24 26.41
N GLU A 781 -14.70 21.03 26.81
CA GLU A 781 -15.79 20.80 27.79
C GLU A 781 -15.28 20.68 29.24
N ARG A 782 -14.29 21.48 29.64
CA ARG A 782 -14.12 21.80 31.08
C ARG A 782 -15.10 22.89 31.47
N GLY A 783 -16.39 22.56 31.37
CA GLY A 783 -17.48 23.38 31.90
C GLY A 783 -17.66 23.10 33.39
N GLN A 784 -17.49 24.14 34.19
CA GLN A 784 -17.91 24.31 35.58
C GLN A 784 -18.85 23.20 36.12
N ARG A 785 -18.35 22.43 37.08
CA ARG A 785 -19.13 22.01 38.26
C ARG A 785 -18.27 22.17 39.50
#